data_AF-A0A8B8F245-F1
#
_entry.id   AF-A0A8B8F245-F1
#
_cell.length_a   1.000
_cell.length_b   1.000
_cell.length_c   1.000
_cell.angle_alpha   90.00
_cell.angle_beta   90.00
_cell.angle_gamma   90.00
#
_symmetry.space_group_name_H-M   'P 1'
#
loop_
_entity.id
_entity.type
_entity.pdbx_description
1 polymer ?
#
loop_
_entity_poly.entity_id
_entity_poly.type
_entity_poly.pdbx_seq_one_letter_code
_entity_poly.pdbx_strand_id
1 'polypeptide(L)'
;MHHALLLLNFEFQKTMDDNWEVNSMMEFDHYQNIARAAFGDMLYDSDRNQLYYKALKKEITRLHNANKKVHVLDIGTGTGLLAMMAAKCGADSVYACEEFEESYKCAKEIIRSNNFVDKIVLIPKSSQNLKVGIDLPHRMNLLVTEVFDTELIGEGAISVFNHAHQELLTDDCIVIPSQAIVYTQVVESEYIRNFNRVNDVYHNNKLLMKVPENIKKCQGIESVFDLQLGELPIDVFKTLIPAQVMFRFNWSDKNGVITDRKNAIHCKSKENGIVHAAFVWWDLAMDSDGEIMLSCAPKWYGNRDEAPWRDHWIQGVYYFADEISLKKDEEFNVIGYHDELSFWFDTNKSSTYLDVPFPYCECDFHRIISRTLIGQMNDHNLTLNYLNALKKYIKLGSVCLFVSNLSFIGLAATLFGAEKVYYYDVSGPQGFEKVLKAYIRANELESKIILLKTYKEVLEIISKQNEKKEEIYTVFTEPSKWILPEWIDIVRFCLQVNPKTNIFPKEVTLKIQTVEFDDLWKIRAPLTEVEGFEIIPFNEIVQESIKISDGILEEKPLWEYPSKSLSNIYDLFTLNFENIANESNLILKNRLSVNIENDGVCHGLVCWTDWCLDTDIHISFGASNKKTYISDWYPYARQRIYFLNKYRKVLPGDVINCDAILCKNGNLLISFCNTYDH
;
A
#
# COMPACT_ATOMS: atom_id res chain seq x y z
N MET A 1 18.55 41.58 -1.23
CA MET A 1 17.11 41.46 -0.92
C MET A 1 16.22 41.43 -2.16
N HIS A 2 16.23 42.41 -3.09
CA HIS A 2 15.40 42.31 -4.31
C HIS A 2 15.98 41.40 -5.41
N HIS A 3 17.31 41.23 -5.45
CA HIS A 3 18.01 40.37 -6.43
C HIS A 3 18.00 38.88 -6.07
N ALA A 4 17.96 38.55 -4.76
CA ALA A 4 17.82 37.17 -4.27
C ALA A 4 16.38 36.63 -4.42
N LEU A 5 15.37 37.53 -4.38
CA LEU A 5 13.98 37.21 -4.68
C LEU A 5 13.74 36.95 -6.17
N LEU A 6 14.50 37.63 -7.05
CA LEU A 6 14.50 37.35 -8.48
C LEU A 6 15.18 36.03 -8.80
N LEU A 7 16.29 35.67 -8.12
CA LEU A 7 16.94 34.37 -8.29
C LEU A 7 16.12 33.21 -7.72
N LEU A 8 15.45 33.37 -6.57
CA LEU A 8 14.52 32.34 -6.05
C LEU A 8 13.27 32.19 -6.92
N ASN A 9 12.70 33.28 -7.46
CA ASN A 9 11.64 33.16 -8.46
C ASN A 9 12.16 32.62 -9.79
N PHE A 10 13.36 32.98 -10.26
CA PHE A 10 13.92 32.43 -11.50
C PHE A 10 14.38 30.99 -11.34
N GLU A 11 14.82 30.54 -10.16
CA GLU A 11 15.19 29.15 -9.88
C GLU A 11 13.95 28.32 -9.59
N PHE A 12 12.91 28.84 -8.92
CA PHE A 12 11.62 28.14 -8.83
C PHE A 12 10.88 28.09 -10.17
N GLN A 13 10.95 29.17 -10.96
CA GLN A 13 10.32 29.23 -12.26
C GLN A 13 11.16 28.52 -13.33
N LYS A 14 12.49 28.46 -13.23
CA LYS A 14 13.33 27.51 -13.99
C LYS A 14 13.18 26.08 -13.52
N THR A 15 13.02 25.80 -12.23
CA THR A 15 12.72 24.42 -11.81
C THR A 15 11.28 24.03 -12.14
N MET A 16 10.38 24.96 -12.47
CA MET A 16 9.09 24.62 -13.09
C MET A 16 9.12 24.64 -14.63
N ASP A 17 9.96 25.48 -15.28
CA ASP A 17 10.12 25.54 -16.74
C ASP A 17 11.11 24.49 -17.28
N ASP A 18 12.05 24.00 -16.45
CA ASP A 18 12.98 22.90 -16.70
C ASP A 18 12.55 21.60 -15.98
N ASN A 19 11.49 21.63 -15.14
CA ASN A 19 10.74 20.40 -14.87
C ASN A 19 9.91 20.14 -16.10
N TRP A 20 10.35 19.19 -16.90
CA TRP A 20 9.67 18.65 -18.06
C TRP A 20 8.18 18.48 -17.74
N GLU A 21 7.36 19.46 -18.13
CA GLU A 21 5.91 19.29 -18.19
C GLU A 21 5.70 18.12 -19.16
N VAL A 22 5.36 16.98 -18.57
CA VAL A 22 4.97 15.80 -19.31
C VAL A 22 3.81 16.23 -20.20
N ASN A 23 4.07 16.34 -21.51
CA ASN A 23 3.20 17.01 -22.47
C ASN A 23 1.94 16.18 -22.77
N SER A 24 1.82 14.97 -22.20
CA SER A 24 0.66 14.10 -22.33
C SER A 24 0.50 13.11 -21.17
N MET A 25 -0.73 12.70 -20.87
CA MET A 25 -1.04 11.65 -19.88
C MET A 25 -0.31 10.32 -20.20
N MET A 26 -0.10 10.01 -21.48
CA MET A 26 0.66 8.85 -21.93
C MET A 26 2.13 8.88 -21.54
N GLU A 27 2.76 10.05 -21.57
CA GLU A 27 4.15 10.23 -21.15
C GLU A 27 4.26 10.18 -19.61
N PHE A 28 3.23 10.59 -18.87
CA PHE A 28 3.20 10.45 -17.40
C PHE A 28 3.06 8.99 -17.01
N ASP A 29 2.15 8.27 -17.65
CA ASP A 29 1.97 6.82 -17.47
C ASP A 29 3.26 6.07 -17.79
N HIS A 30 4.00 6.50 -18.82
CA HIS A 30 5.30 5.94 -19.19
C HIS A 30 6.33 6.08 -18.05
N TYR A 31 6.60 7.29 -17.56
CA TYR A 31 7.54 7.48 -16.45
C TYR A 31 7.09 6.80 -15.16
N GLN A 32 5.78 6.80 -14.88
CA GLN A 32 5.25 6.10 -13.73
C GLN A 32 5.46 4.58 -13.82
N ASN A 33 5.34 3.99 -15.01
CA ASN A 33 5.65 2.57 -15.20
C ASN A 33 7.13 2.26 -15.02
N ILE A 34 8.04 3.13 -15.47
CA ILE A 34 9.49 2.97 -15.23
C ILE A 34 9.81 3.06 -13.73
N ALA A 35 9.26 4.06 -13.04
CA ALA A 35 9.44 4.21 -11.59
C ALA A 35 8.94 2.98 -10.82
N ARG A 36 7.85 2.35 -11.31
CA ARG A 36 7.30 1.11 -10.75
C ARG A 36 8.04 -0.15 -11.19
N ALA A 37 8.73 -0.14 -12.33
CA ALA A 37 9.55 -1.26 -12.81
C ALA A 37 10.77 -1.57 -11.92
N ALA A 38 11.06 -0.71 -10.94
CA ALA A 38 11.95 -1.02 -9.83
C ALA A 38 11.42 -2.06 -8.86
N PHE A 39 10.10 -2.28 -8.85
CA PHE A 39 9.43 -3.17 -7.91
C PHE A 39 9.96 -2.98 -6.49
N GLY A 40 10.15 -1.71 -6.10
CA GLY A 40 10.70 -1.32 -4.81
C GLY A 40 12.11 -1.87 -4.57
N ASP A 41 12.19 -2.92 -3.74
CA ASP A 41 13.41 -3.46 -3.15
C ASP A 41 13.96 -4.70 -3.86
N MET A 42 13.33 -5.16 -4.94
CA MET A 42 13.64 -6.44 -5.59
C MET A 42 15.16 -6.67 -5.78
N LEU A 43 15.88 -5.70 -6.35
CA LEU A 43 17.34 -5.81 -6.55
C LEU A 43 18.16 -5.74 -5.25
N TYR A 44 17.62 -5.17 -4.17
CA TYR A 44 18.21 -5.23 -2.81
C TYR A 44 17.96 -6.56 -2.10
N ASP A 45 17.03 -7.38 -2.56
CA ASP A 45 16.75 -8.68 -1.97
C ASP A 45 17.90 -9.66 -2.23
N SER A 46 18.87 -9.63 -1.32
CA SER A 46 20.07 -10.45 -1.39
C SER A 46 19.75 -11.94 -1.22
N ASP A 47 18.73 -12.29 -0.44
CA ASP A 47 18.32 -13.70 -0.27
C ASP A 47 17.77 -14.26 -1.58
N ARG A 48 16.83 -13.55 -2.22
CA ARG A 48 16.31 -13.88 -3.55
C ARG A 48 17.46 -14.04 -4.55
N ASN A 49 18.29 -13.01 -4.68
CA ASN A 49 19.38 -12.98 -5.66
C ASN A 49 20.35 -14.17 -5.46
N GLN A 50 20.75 -14.45 -4.22
CA GLN A 50 21.70 -15.53 -3.90
C GLN A 50 21.09 -16.92 -4.11
N LEU A 51 19.81 -17.10 -3.80
CA LEU A 51 19.12 -18.38 -4.01
C LEU A 51 18.95 -18.70 -5.50
N TYR A 52 18.58 -17.71 -6.33
CA TYR A 52 18.56 -17.86 -7.79
C TYR A 52 19.95 -18.20 -8.34
N TYR A 53 20.99 -17.48 -7.91
CA TYR A 53 22.36 -17.74 -8.36
C TYR A 53 22.83 -19.15 -7.94
N LYS A 54 22.57 -19.56 -6.69
CA LYS A 54 22.92 -20.89 -6.20
C LYS A 54 22.23 -21.99 -7.00
N ALA A 55 20.95 -21.82 -7.32
CA ALA A 55 20.18 -22.76 -8.13
C ALA A 55 20.71 -22.84 -9.57
N LEU A 56 20.91 -21.69 -10.24
CA LEU A 56 21.49 -21.63 -11.58
C LEU A 56 22.83 -22.36 -11.64
N LYS A 57 23.72 -22.10 -10.67
CA LYS A 57 25.02 -22.75 -10.58
C LYS A 57 24.90 -24.26 -10.43
N LYS A 58 24.01 -24.73 -9.56
CA LYS A 58 23.75 -26.16 -9.32
C LYS A 58 23.26 -26.85 -10.59
N GLU A 59 22.24 -26.28 -11.24
CA GLU A 59 21.55 -26.89 -12.38
C GLU A 59 22.37 -26.86 -13.67
N ILE A 60 23.08 -25.76 -13.94
CA ILE A 60 24.01 -25.68 -15.07
C ILE A 60 25.13 -26.73 -14.90
N THR A 61 25.70 -26.83 -13.69
CA THR A 61 26.73 -27.85 -13.38
C THR A 61 26.19 -29.28 -13.57
N ARG A 62 24.94 -29.54 -13.16
CA ARG A 62 24.29 -30.84 -13.33
C ARG A 62 24.18 -31.22 -14.81
N LEU A 63 23.73 -30.31 -15.66
CA LEU A 63 23.60 -30.56 -17.10
C LEU A 63 24.96 -30.76 -17.78
N HIS A 64 25.98 -29.99 -17.40
CA HIS A 64 27.34 -30.18 -17.90
C HIS A 64 27.95 -31.53 -17.47
N ASN A 65 27.73 -31.94 -16.22
CA ASN A 65 28.17 -33.27 -15.74
C ASN A 65 27.46 -34.41 -16.49
N ALA A 66 26.26 -34.16 -17.00
CA ALA A 66 25.54 -35.06 -17.90
C ALA A 66 25.98 -34.94 -19.38
N ASN A 67 27.07 -34.21 -19.68
CA ASN A 67 27.60 -33.93 -21.01
C ASN A 67 26.58 -33.25 -21.96
N LYS A 68 25.65 -32.45 -21.41
CA LYS A 68 24.72 -31.64 -22.20
C LYS A 68 25.24 -30.21 -22.32
N LYS A 69 25.06 -29.60 -23.50
CA LYS A 69 25.15 -28.15 -23.63
C LYS A 69 23.96 -27.51 -22.92
N VAL A 70 24.18 -26.36 -22.29
CA VAL A 70 23.16 -25.67 -21.50
C VAL A 70 22.71 -24.40 -22.21
N HIS A 71 21.46 -24.43 -22.65
CA HIS A 71 20.81 -23.37 -23.39
C HIS A 71 19.70 -22.78 -22.52
N VAL A 72 19.95 -21.60 -21.98
CA VAL A 72 19.11 -20.96 -20.97
C VAL A 72 18.12 -20.01 -21.64
N LEU A 73 16.86 -20.08 -21.23
CA LEU A 73 15.85 -19.04 -21.44
C LEU A 73 15.60 -18.29 -20.13
N ASP A 74 15.71 -16.97 -20.15
CA ASP A 74 15.32 -16.07 -19.06
C ASP A 74 14.06 -15.29 -19.49
N ILE A 75 12.93 -15.56 -18.84
CA ILE A 75 11.63 -14.91 -19.15
C ILE A 75 11.35 -13.81 -18.13
N GLY A 76 11.09 -12.60 -18.63
CA GLY A 76 10.88 -11.43 -17.77
C GLY A 76 12.20 -10.94 -17.20
N THR A 77 13.21 -10.75 -18.06
CA THR A 77 14.59 -10.58 -17.61
C THR A 77 14.82 -9.29 -16.82
N GLY A 78 13.92 -8.29 -16.92
CA GLY A 78 14.02 -7.03 -16.22
C GLY A 78 15.33 -6.31 -16.54
N THR A 79 16.28 -6.32 -15.60
CA THR A 79 17.62 -5.73 -15.74
C THR A 79 18.64 -6.63 -16.43
N GLY A 80 18.31 -7.89 -16.72
CA GLY A 80 19.27 -8.88 -17.22
C GLY A 80 20.03 -9.64 -16.13
N LEU A 81 19.69 -9.45 -14.85
CA LEU A 81 20.45 -10.02 -13.73
C LEU A 81 20.55 -11.54 -13.79
N LEU A 82 19.43 -12.25 -13.97
CA LEU A 82 19.39 -13.71 -14.00
C LEU A 82 20.11 -14.27 -15.24
N ALA A 83 19.92 -13.62 -16.41
CA ALA A 83 20.68 -13.93 -17.62
C ALA A 83 22.20 -13.80 -17.42
N MET A 84 22.67 -12.73 -16.75
CA MET A 84 24.09 -12.54 -16.43
C MET A 84 24.60 -13.58 -15.43
N MET A 85 23.82 -13.93 -14.40
CA MET A 85 24.15 -15.03 -13.48
C MET A 85 24.32 -16.36 -14.22
N ALA A 86 23.41 -16.69 -15.13
CA ALA A 86 23.47 -17.90 -15.94
C ALA A 86 24.73 -17.92 -16.83
N ALA A 87 25.03 -16.81 -17.52
CA ALA A 87 26.22 -16.68 -18.35
C ALA A 87 27.53 -16.81 -17.54
N LYS A 88 27.56 -16.27 -16.32
CA LYS A 88 28.69 -16.37 -15.37
C LYS A 88 28.83 -17.78 -14.79
N CYS A 89 27.74 -18.50 -14.59
CA CYS A 89 27.73 -19.92 -14.20
C CYS A 89 28.25 -20.87 -15.30
N GLY A 90 28.42 -20.37 -16.53
CA GLY A 90 29.00 -21.14 -17.63
C GLY A 90 28.01 -21.68 -18.64
N ALA A 91 26.76 -21.20 -18.67
CA ALA A 91 25.81 -21.56 -19.73
C ALA A 91 26.43 -21.39 -21.13
N ASP A 92 26.14 -22.33 -22.03
CA ASP A 92 26.67 -22.35 -23.40
C ASP A 92 26.04 -21.25 -24.28
N SER A 93 24.76 -20.92 -24.03
CA SER A 93 24.08 -19.76 -24.59
C SER A 93 22.94 -19.30 -23.69
N VAL A 94 22.71 -17.99 -23.60
CA VAL A 94 21.61 -17.41 -22.83
C VAL A 94 20.73 -16.56 -23.75
N TYR A 95 19.42 -16.81 -23.72
CA TYR A 95 18.40 -16.02 -24.39
C TYR A 95 17.52 -15.38 -23.33
N ALA A 96 17.35 -14.07 -23.37
CA ALA A 96 16.57 -13.33 -22.39
C ALA A 96 15.49 -12.53 -23.11
N CYS A 97 14.26 -12.52 -22.59
CA CYS A 97 13.17 -11.73 -23.17
C CYS A 97 12.56 -10.74 -22.16
N GLU A 98 12.28 -9.54 -22.64
CA GLU A 98 11.64 -8.45 -21.91
C GLU A 98 10.66 -7.75 -22.84
N GLU A 99 9.41 -7.57 -22.41
CA GLU A 99 8.38 -6.94 -23.22
C GLU A 99 8.30 -5.43 -23.00
N PHE A 100 8.66 -4.96 -21.81
CA PHE A 100 8.64 -3.54 -21.50
C PHE A 100 9.88 -2.86 -22.10
N GLU A 101 9.63 -1.98 -23.07
CA GLU A 101 10.67 -1.38 -23.92
C GLU A 101 11.80 -0.71 -23.12
N GLU A 102 11.47 -0.01 -22.04
CA GLU A 102 12.47 0.70 -21.22
C GLU A 102 13.31 -0.26 -20.37
N SER A 103 12.69 -1.30 -19.79
CA SER A 103 13.45 -2.37 -19.13
C SER A 103 14.36 -3.07 -20.13
N TYR A 104 13.91 -3.34 -21.35
CA TYR A 104 14.74 -3.93 -22.40
C TYR A 104 15.95 -3.04 -22.75
N LYS A 105 15.73 -1.72 -22.96
CA LYS A 105 16.82 -0.77 -23.22
C LYS A 105 17.82 -0.74 -22.07
N CYS A 106 17.31 -0.72 -20.84
CA CYS A 106 18.12 -0.74 -19.64
C CYS A 106 18.97 -2.02 -19.52
N ALA A 107 18.35 -3.20 -19.66
CA ALA A 107 19.05 -4.49 -19.65
C ALA A 107 20.13 -4.58 -20.73
N LYS A 108 19.86 -4.04 -21.93
CA LYS A 108 20.84 -4.02 -23.01
C LYS A 108 22.11 -3.26 -22.62
N GLU A 109 21.98 -2.11 -21.97
CA GLU A 109 23.13 -1.32 -21.51
C GLU A 109 23.84 -1.98 -20.34
N ILE A 110 23.11 -2.60 -19.40
CA ILE A 110 23.69 -3.35 -18.28
C ILE A 110 24.49 -4.56 -18.76
N ILE A 111 23.93 -5.37 -19.66
CA ILE A 111 24.62 -6.52 -20.26
C ILE A 111 25.90 -6.07 -20.99
N ARG A 112 25.85 -4.90 -21.64
CA ARG A 112 27.00 -4.30 -22.31
C ARG A 112 28.07 -3.85 -21.33
N SER A 113 27.73 -3.12 -20.27
CA SER A 113 28.72 -2.63 -19.28
C SER A 113 29.39 -3.77 -18.52
N ASN A 114 28.68 -4.89 -18.32
CA ASN A 114 29.20 -6.10 -17.69
C ASN A 114 29.92 -7.07 -18.64
N ASN A 115 30.11 -6.71 -19.93
CA ASN A 115 30.82 -7.51 -20.94
C ASN A 115 30.19 -8.88 -21.27
N PHE A 116 28.85 -8.99 -21.27
CA PHE A 116 28.13 -10.22 -21.61
C PHE A 116 27.47 -10.23 -22.99
N VAL A 117 27.73 -9.21 -23.83
CA VAL A 117 27.11 -9.04 -25.16
C VAL A 117 27.27 -10.26 -26.08
N ASP A 118 28.42 -10.95 -26.00
CA ASP A 118 28.69 -12.11 -26.84
C ASP A 118 28.04 -13.41 -26.32
N LYS A 119 27.48 -13.40 -25.10
CA LYS A 119 26.90 -14.58 -24.44
C LYS A 119 25.39 -14.52 -24.30
N ILE A 120 24.81 -13.32 -24.27
CA ILE A 120 23.39 -13.10 -24.00
C ILE A 120 22.73 -12.49 -25.23
N VAL A 121 21.70 -13.16 -25.75
CA VAL A 121 20.82 -12.63 -26.78
C VAL A 121 19.57 -12.07 -26.11
N LEU A 122 19.44 -10.75 -26.10
CA LEU A 122 18.29 -10.05 -25.52
C LEU A 122 17.21 -9.78 -26.59
N ILE A 123 15.96 -10.12 -26.29
CA ILE A 123 14.83 -10.07 -27.22
C ILE A 123 13.72 -9.15 -26.66
N PRO A 124 13.33 -8.07 -27.37
CA PRO A 124 12.30 -7.13 -26.92
C PRO A 124 10.88 -7.66 -27.21
N LYS A 125 10.50 -8.77 -26.56
CA LYS A 125 9.20 -9.43 -26.74
C LYS A 125 8.74 -10.11 -25.46
N SER A 126 7.42 -10.20 -25.30
CA SER A 126 6.80 -11.15 -24.38
C SER A 126 7.18 -12.59 -24.75
N SER A 127 7.36 -13.46 -23.74
CA SER A 127 7.66 -14.88 -23.96
C SER A 127 6.58 -15.56 -24.82
N GLN A 128 5.32 -15.17 -24.65
CA GLN A 128 4.15 -15.65 -25.40
C GLN A 128 4.21 -15.35 -26.91
N ASN A 129 5.11 -14.46 -27.33
CA ASN A 129 5.30 -14.08 -28.73
C ASN A 129 6.61 -14.61 -29.33
N LEU A 130 7.41 -15.35 -28.56
CA LEU A 130 8.65 -15.95 -29.04
C LEU A 130 8.38 -17.17 -29.92
N LYS A 131 9.18 -17.33 -30.98
CA LYS A 131 9.08 -18.49 -31.88
C LYS A 131 10.42 -19.18 -32.10
N VAL A 132 10.46 -20.48 -31.93
CA VAL A 132 11.61 -21.32 -32.29
C VAL A 132 11.81 -21.32 -33.81
N GLY A 133 13.05 -21.14 -34.25
CA GLY A 133 13.45 -20.95 -35.65
C GLY A 133 13.42 -19.49 -36.13
N ILE A 134 12.88 -18.56 -35.33
CA ILE A 134 12.85 -17.12 -35.64
C ILE A 134 13.62 -16.35 -34.57
N ASP A 135 13.13 -16.41 -33.33
CA ASP A 135 13.69 -15.68 -32.19
C ASP A 135 14.70 -16.55 -31.41
N LEU A 136 14.40 -17.85 -31.31
CA LEU A 136 15.25 -18.85 -30.66
C LEU A 136 15.78 -19.84 -31.71
N PRO A 137 17.06 -20.27 -31.67
CA PRO A 137 17.59 -21.21 -32.66
C PRO A 137 17.00 -22.63 -32.53
N HIS A 138 16.65 -23.03 -31.31
CA HIS A 138 16.06 -24.31 -30.95
C HIS A 138 15.34 -24.15 -29.61
N ARG A 139 14.66 -25.22 -29.15
CA ARG A 139 14.08 -25.26 -27.81
C ARG A 139 15.17 -25.22 -26.73
N MET A 140 14.86 -24.59 -25.60
CA MET A 140 15.78 -24.39 -24.48
C MET A 140 15.65 -25.51 -23.45
N ASN A 141 16.75 -25.88 -22.82
CA ASN A 141 16.79 -27.00 -21.85
C ASN A 141 17.02 -26.55 -20.40
N LEU A 142 17.10 -25.23 -20.18
CA LEU A 142 17.00 -24.63 -18.87
C LEU A 142 16.13 -23.37 -18.97
N LEU A 143 15.08 -23.28 -18.17
CA LEU A 143 14.27 -22.08 -17.97
C LEU A 143 14.60 -21.48 -16.60
N VAL A 144 14.86 -20.18 -16.55
CA VAL A 144 14.84 -19.39 -15.33
C VAL A 144 13.83 -18.25 -15.51
N THR A 145 13.04 -17.97 -14.47
CA THR A 145 12.10 -16.85 -14.48
C THR A 145 11.76 -16.40 -13.07
N GLU A 146 11.39 -15.12 -12.96
CA GLU A 146 10.89 -14.49 -11.75
C GLU A 146 9.73 -13.57 -12.18
N VAL A 147 8.52 -14.15 -12.17
CA VAL A 147 7.25 -13.53 -12.62
C VAL A 147 6.17 -13.81 -11.58
N PHE A 148 6.55 -13.65 -10.30
CA PHE A 148 5.73 -13.98 -9.15
C PHE A 148 5.46 -12.70 -8.37
N ASP A 149 4.28 -12.61 -7.77
CA ASP A 149 3.90 -11.53 -6.86
C ASP A 149 3.59 -12.07 -5.46
N THR A 150 3.02 -11.23 -4.57
CA THR A 150 2.55 -11.67 -3.26
C THR A 150 1.52 -12.82 -3.36
N GLU A 151 0.70 -12.84 -4.42
CA GLU A 151 -0.21 -13.95 -4.72
C GLU A 151 0.42 -15.10 -5.51
N LEU A 152 1.74 -15.13 -5.73
CA LEU A 152 2.47 -16.07 -6.59
C LEU A 152 2.07 -16.01 -8.08
N ILE A 153 0.78 -16.04 -8.40
CA ILE A 153 0.24 -16.22 -9.76
C ILE A 153 -0.31 -14.92 -10.37
N GLY A 154 -0.37 -13.81 -9.61
CA GLY A 154 -1.04 -12.57 -10.03
C GLY A 154 -0.35 -11.84 -11.19
N GLU A 155 0.92 -12.16 -11.47
CA GLU A 155 1.67 -11.70 -12.64
C GLU A 155 1.57 -12.66 -13.85
N GLY A 156 0.62 -13.62 -13.83
CA GLY A 156 0.36 -14.50 -14.97
C GLY A 156 1.34 -15.68 -15.08
N ALA A 157 1.98 -16.08 -13.97
CA ALA A 157 2.96 -17.16 -13.92
C ALA A 157 2.44 -18.44 -14.61
N ILE A 158 1.19 -18.85 -14.35
CA ILE A 158 0.58 -20.06 -14.94
C ILE A 158 0.63 -20.01 -16.48
N SER A 159 0.20 -18.88 -17.07
CA SER A 159 0.21 -18.66 -18.52
C SER A 159 1.62 -18.75 -19.10
N VAL A 160 2.57 -18.06 -18.45
CA VAL A 160 3.97 -17.99 -18.86
C VAL A 160 4.60 -19.38 -18.89
N PHE A 161 4.47 -20.16 -17.80
CA PHE A 161 5.02 -21.51 -17.72
C PHE A 161 4.36 -22.45 -18.73
N ASN A 162 3.04 -22.38 -18.90
CA ASN A 162 2.30 -23.21 -19.85
C ASN A 162 2.76 -22.97 -21.29
N HIS A 163 2.83 -21.70 -21.70
CA HIS A 163 3.33 -21.34 -23.03
C HIS A 163 4.79 -21.79 -23.22
N ALA A 164 5.66 -21.57 -22.23
CA ALA A 164 7.07 -21.95 -22.32
C ALA A 164 7.23 -23.47 -22.58
N HIS A 165 6.58 -24.32 -21.80
CA HIS A 165 6.62 -25.78 -22.01
C HIS A 165 6.11 -26.18 -23.39
N GLN A 166 4.98 -25.61 -23.82
CA GLN A 166 4.36 -25.95 -25.09
C GLN A 166 5.24 -25.56 -26.28
N GLU A 167 5.82 -24.36 -26.27
CA GLU A 167 6.40 -23.76 -27.48
C GLU A 167 7.93 -23.59 -27.44
N LEU A 168 8.52 -23.42 -26.25
CA LEU A 168 9.89 -22.91 -26.10
C LEU A 168 10.89 -23.92 -25.50
N LEU A 169 10.42 -24.87 -24.68
CA LEU A 169 11.28 -25.75 -23.89
C LEU A 169 11.38 -27.18 -24.45
N THR A 170 12.48 -27.88 -24.14
CA THR A 170 12.61 -29.32 -24.38
C THR A 170 11.86 -30.13 -23.33
N ASP A 171 11.47 -31.36 -23.67
CA ASP A 171 10.78 -32.29 -22.76
C ASP A 171 11.52 -32.58 -21.45
N ASP A 172 12.86 -32.45 -21.46
CA ASP A 172 13.76 -32.69 -20.33
C ASP A 172 14.32 -31.38 -19.72
N CYS A 173 13.67 -30.25 -20.01
CA CYS A 173 14.08 -28.95 -19.52
C CYS A 173 14.09 -28.88 -17.98
N ILE A 174 15.12 -28.24 -17.43
CA ILE A 174 15.19 -27.89 -16.01
C ILE A 174 14.58 -26.50 -15.80
N VAL A 175 13.66 -26.36 -14.86
CA VAL A 175 12.97 -25.10 -14.57
C VAL A 175 13.39 -24.56 -13.20
N ILE A 176 13.71 -23.27 -13.14
CA ILE A 176 14.07 -22.52 -11.93
C ILE A 176 13.11 -21.33 -11.78
N PRO A 177 12.29 -21.27 -10.71
CA PRO A 177 12.08 -22.32 -9.70
C PRO A 177 11.34 -23.55 -10.28
N SER A 178 11.57 -24.73 -9.70
CA SER A 178 10.98 -25.99 -10.17
C SER A 178 9.54 -26.20 -9.70
N GLN A 179 9.22 -25.73 -8.49
CA GLN A 179 7.91 -25.88 -7.84
C GLN A 179 7.61 -24.71 -6.91
N ALA A 180 6.33 -24.49 -6.63
CA ALA A 180 5.86 -23.61 -5.56
C ALA A 180 4.89 -24.32 -4.61
N ILE A 181 4.88 -23.91 -3.35
CA ILE A 181 3.98 -24.41 -2.30
C ILE A 181 3.28 -23.21 -1.68
N VAL A 182 1.96 -23.15 -1.80
CA VAL A 182 1.13 -22.11 -1.16
C VAL A 182 0.59 -22.66 0.16
N TYR A 183 0.78 -21.89 1.23
CA TYR A 183 0.31 -22.22 2.57
C TYR A 183 -0.87 -21.35 2.96
N THR A 184 -1.72 -21.89 3.84
CA THR A 184 -2.83 -21.15 4.44
C THR A 184 -2.90 -21.43 5.93
N GLN A 185 -3.02 -20.36 6.73
CA GLN A 185 -3.21 -20.40 8.17
C GLN A 185 -4.49 -19.65 8.53
N VAL A 186 -5.39 -20.26 9.31
CA VAL A 186 -6.66 -19.62 9.69
C VAL A 186 -6.57 -19.04 11.09
N VAL A 187 -6.99 -17.78 11.22
CA VAL A 187 -6.82 -17.01 12.45
C VAL A 187 -8.11 -16.35 12.93
N GLU A 188 -8.19 -16.17 14.24
CA GLU A 188 -9.02 -15.15 14.89
C GLU A 188 -8.14 -13.92 15.13
N SER A 189 -8.55 -12.76 14.61
CA SER A 189 -7.91 -11.47 14.92
C SER A 189 -8.90 -10.34 14.69
N GLU A 190 -9.34 -9.68 15.75
CA GLU A 190 -10.19 -8.47 15.63
C GLU A 190 -9.47 -7.35 14.90
N TYR A 191 -8.15 -7.24 15.10
CA TYR A 191 -7.33 -6.24 14.43
C TYR A 191 -7.35 -6.42 12.91
N ILE A 192 -7.11 -7.64 12.41
CA ILE A 192 -7.18 -7.93 10.97
C ILE A 192 -8.61 -7.83 10.45
N ARG A 193 -9.59 -8.34 11.20
CA ARG A 193 -11.02 -8.21 10.87
C ARG A 193 -11.43 -6.76 10.59
N ASN A 194 -10.91 -5.81 11.37
CA ASN A 194 -11.24 -4.40 11.28
C ASN A 194 -10.76 -3.72 9.98
N PHE A 195 -9.90 -4.35 9.18
CA PHE A 195 -9.55 -3.83 7.84
C PHE A 195 -10.58 -4.19 6.77
N ASN A 196 -11.61 -4.99 7.09
CA ASN A 196 -12.60 -5.46 6.12
C ASN A 196 -14.06 -5.40 6.60
N ARG A 197 -14.35 -5.79 7.85
CA ARG A 197 -15.71 -5.70 8.43
C ARG A 197 -15.90 -4.33 9.08
N VAL A 198 -17.12 -3.82 9.10
CA VAL A 198 -17.45 -2.52 9.74
C VAL A 198 -18.34 -2.76 10.96
N ASN A 199 -18.01 -2.11 12.06
CA ASN A 199 -18.73 -2.22 13.32
C ASN A 199 -19.80 -1.14 13.45
N ASP A 200 -20.88 -1.46 14.17
CA ASP A 200 -21.84 -0.45 14.62
C ASP A 200 -21.15 0.58 15.53
N VAL A 201 -21.62 1.83 15.47
CA VAL A 201 -21.05 2.92 16.27
C VAL A 201 -21.79 3.02 17.60
N TYR A 202 -21.04 2.96 18.70
CA TYR A 202 -21.55 3.09 20.06
C TYR A 202 -21.07 4.39 20.71
N HIS A 203 -21.94 5.03 21.49
CA HIS A 203 -21.62 6.17 22.34
C HIS A 203 -22.15 5.93 23.75
N ASN A 204 -21.27 5.99 24.77
CA ASN A 204 -21.62 5.66 26.16
C ASN A 204 -22.30 4.28 26.32
N ASN A 205 -21.74 3.25 25.66
CA ASN A 205 -22.26 1.86 25.65
C ASN A 205 -23.70 1.72 25.11
N LYS A 206 -24.18 2.71 24.36
CA LYS A 206 -25.46 2.66 23.65
C LYS A 206 -25.19 2.74 22.16
N LEU A 207 -25.93 1.93 21.41
CA LEU A 207 -25.91 1.97 19.95
C LEU A 207 -26.34 3.38 19.50
N LEU A 208 -25.44 4.07 18.82
CA LEU A 208 -25.69 5.40 18.26
C LEU A 208 -26.07 5.27 16.79
N MET A 209 -25.26 4.57 16.00
CA MET A 209 -25.46 4.42 14.56
C MET A 209 -25.27 2.96 14.13
N LYS A 210 -26.21 2.48 13.32
CA LYS A 210 -26.20 1.14 12.72
C LYS A 210 -25.53 1.17 11.34
N VAL A 211 -24.68 0.18 11.09
CA VAL A 211 -24.22 -0.15 9.74
C VAL A 211 -25.34 -0.88 9.00
N PRO A 212 -25.60 -0.56 7.71
CA PRO A 212 -26.54 -1.30 6.87
C PRO A 212 -26.26 -2.81 6.82
N GLU A 213 -27.31 -3.63 6.91
CA GLU A 213 -27.20 -5.10 6.97
C GLU A 213 -26.50 -5.73 5.76
N ASN A 214 -26.69 -5.16 4.56
CA ASN A 214 -26.01 -5.63 3.36
C ASN A 214 -24.49 -5.38 3.40
N ILE A 215 -24.03 -4.33 4.10
CA ILE A 215 -22.61 -4.05 4.29
C ILE A 215 -22.02 -4.98 5.34
N LYS A 216 -22.75 -5.21 6.45
CA LYS A 216 -22.32 -6.13 7.52
C LYS A 216 -22.06 -7.56 7.04
N LYS A 217 -22.88 -8.04 6.09
CA LYS A 217 -22.83 -9.41 5.55
C LYS A 217 -21.95 -9.56 4.31
N CYS A 218 -21.43 -8.47 3.76
CA CYS A 218 -20.63 -8.53 2.54
C CYS A 218 -19.24 -9.06 2.85
N GLN A 219 -18.78 -10.07 2.11
CA GLN A 219 -17.45 -10.69 2.27
C GLN A 219 -16.31 -9.69 2.14
N GLY A 220 -16.46 -8.69 1.26
CA GLY A 220 -15.42 -7.73 0.93
C GLY A 220 -15.22 -7.66 -0.59
N ILE A 221 -14.13 -7.01 -1.00
CA ILE A 221 -13.62 -7.12 -2.37
C ILE A 221 -12.77 -8.38 -2.52
N GLU A 222 -12.65 -8.81 -3.77
CA GLU A 222 -11.89 -9.95 -4.25
C GLU A 222 -10.38 -9.83 -4.07
N SER A 223 -9.86 -8.60 -4.00
CA SER A 223 -8.42 -8.39 -3.99
C SER A 223 -7.80 -9.02 -2.74
N VAL A 224 -6.55 -9.47 -2.86
CA VAL A 224 -5.72 -9.74 -1.68
C VAL A 224 -5.58 -8.46 -0.82
N PHE A 225 -5.37 -8.65 0.49
CA PHE A 225 -4.74 -7.62 1.32
C PHE A 225 -3.31 -8.02 1.57
N ASP A 226 -2.43 -7.43 0.76
CA ASP A 226 -1.01 -7.55 0.94
C ASP A 226 -0.63 -6.82 2.22
N LEU A 227 0.03 -7.55 3.11
CA LEU A 227 0.39 -7.07 4.43
C LEU A 227 1.77 -7.63 4.80
N GLN A 228 2.61 -6.80 5.39
CA GLN A 228 3.85 -7.24 6.05
C GLN A 228 3.48 -8.02 7.32
N LEU A 229 2.98 -9.25 7.15
CA LEU A 229 2.50 -10.08 8.27
C LEU A 229 3.59 -10.27 9.30
N GLY A 230 4.87 -10.35 8.90
CA GLY A 230 6.00 -10.44 9.81
C GLY A 230 6.06 -9.36 10.90
N GLU A 231 5.43 -8.19 10.69
CA GLU A 231 5.38 -7.08 11.66
C GLU A 231 4.12 -7.10 12.54
N LEU A 232 3.19 -8.03 12.28
CA LEU A 232 2.01 -8.23 13.12
C LEU A 232 2.40 -8.96 14.42
N PRO A 233 2.14 -8.39 15.62
CA PRO A 233 2.45 -9.06 16.87
C PRO A 233 1.71 -10.38 17.03
N ILE A 234 2.40 -11.37 17.58
CA ILE A 234 1.84 -12.72 17.77
C ILE A 234 0.64 -12.76 18.72
N ASP A 235 0.47 -11.75 19.59
CA ASP A 235 -0.62 -11.66 20.56
C ASP A 235 -1.89 -11.00 20.01
N VAL A 236 -1.84 -10.40 18.81
CA VAL A 236 -3.01 -9.75 18.19
C VAL A 236 -3.81 -10.70 17.30
N PHE A 237 -3.37 -11.95 17.18
CA PHE A 237 -4.10 -13.01 16.52
C PHE A 237 -3.93 -14.34 17.24
N LYS A 238 -4.92 -15.20 17.03
CA LYS A 238 -4.94 -16.56 17.54
C LYS A 238 -5.03 -17.52 16.37
N THR A 239 -4.11 -18.48 16.32
CA THR A 239 -4.13 -19.53 15.30
C THR A 239 -5.19 -20.58 15.62
N LEU A 240 -6.23 -20.64 14.79
CA LEU A 240 -7.27 -21.68 14.88
C LEU A 240 -6.86 -22.91 14.10
N ILE A 241 -6.39 -22.73 12.86
CA ILE A 241 -5.82 -23.79 12.02
C ILE A 241 -4.36 -23.41 11.74
N PRO A 242 -3.36 -24.24 12.15
CA PRO A 242 -1.96 -24.04 11.80
C PRO A 242 -1.76 -23.94 10.29
N ALA A 243 -0.63 -23.41 9.82
CA ALA A 243 -0.31 -23.39 8.41
C ALA A 243 -0.44 -24.80 7.80
N GLN A 244 -1.17 -24.92 6.70
CA GLN A 244 -1.35 -26.14 5.92
C GLN A 244 -1.06 -25.83 4.45
N VAL A 245 -0.61 -26.84 3.70
CA VAL A 245 -0.40 -26.69 2.26
C VAL A 245 -1.76 -26.64 1.56
N MET A 246 -2.07 -25.53 0.91
CA MET A 246 -3.28 -25.36 0.12
C MET A 246 -3.08 -25.77 -1.33
N PHE A 247 -2.00 -25.32 -1.96
CA PHE A 247 -1.70 -25.66 -3.36
C PHE A 247 -0.23 -26.02 -3.55
N ARG A 248 0.01 -26.91 -4.51
CA ARG A 248 1.34 -27.22 -5.05
C ARG A 248 1.33 -26.94 -6.53
N PHE A 249 2.28 -26.15 -7.00
CA PHE A 249 2.51 -25.88 -8.41
C PHE A 249 3.78 -26.58 -8.83
N ASN A 250 3.71 -27.42 -9.86
CA ASN A 250 4.89 -28.05 -10.46
C ASN A 250 5.19 -27.32 -11.76
N TRP A 251 6.05 -26.30 -11.70
CA TRP A 251 6.45 -25.53 -12.86
C TRP A 251 7.29 -26.35 -13.85
N SER A 252 7.76 -27.53 -13.46
CA SER A 252 8.49 -28.46 -14.32
C SER A 252 7.59 -29.46 -15.05
N ASP A 253 6.27 -29.45 -14.84
CA ASP A 253 5.36 -30.36 -15.55
C ASP A 253 5.19 -29.93 -17.02
N LYS A 254 5.68 -30.77 -17.93
CA LYS A 254 5.58 -30.52 -19.38
C LYS A 254 4.15 -30.53 -19.92
N ASN A 255 3.19 -31.08 -19.17
CA ASN A 255 1.77 -31.01 -19.54
C ASN A 255 1.14 -29.67 -19.14
N GLY A 256 1.91 -28.78 -18.50
CA GLY A 256 1.47 -27.51 -17.97
C GLY A 256 0.85 -27.63 -16.58
N VAL A 257 0.61 -26.46 -16.00
CA VAL A 257 -0.09 -26.23 -14.75
C VAL A 257 -1.56 -26.00 -15.05
N ILE A 258 -2.43 -26.67 -14.28
CA ILE A 258 -3.89 -26.49 -14.38
C ILE A 258 -4.25 -25.09 -13.86
N THR A 259 -4.96 -24.33 -14.70
CA THR A 259 -5.40 -22.95 -14.41
C THR A 259 -6.40 -22.89 -13.26
N ASP A 260 -7.54 -23.57 -13.38
CA ASP A 260 -8.59 -23.53 -12.37
C ASP A 260 -8.49 -24.73 -11.43
N ARG A 261 -8.20 -24.49 -10.15
CA ARG A 261 -8.23 -25.54 -9.14
C ARG A 261 -8.98 -25.13 -7.89
N LYS A 262 -9.55 -26.14 -7.26
CA LYS A 262 -10.04 -26.08 -5.89
C LYS A 262 -9.38 -27.16 -5.06
N ASN A 263 -9.10 -26.85 -3.80
CA ASN A 263 -8.62 -27.81 -2.83
C ASN A 263 -9.31 -27.57 -1.48
N ALA A 264 -9.49 -28.63 -0.71
CA ALA A 264 -10.09 -28.54 0.60
C ALA A 264 -9.23 -29.26 1.63
N ILE A 265 -8.95 -28.56 2.72
CA ILE A 265 -8.20 -29.05 3.86
C ILE A 265 -9.20 -29.36 4.96
N HIS A 266 -9.35 -30.65 5.26
CA HIS A 266 -10.13 -31.11 6.40
C HIS A 266 -9.26 -31.09 7.66
N CYS A 267 -9.64 -30.28 8.64
CA CYS A 267 -8.84 -30.00 9.82
C CYS A 267 -9.69 -29.88 11.09
N LYS A 268 -9.03 -29.78 12.23
CA LYS A 268 -9.66 -29.55 13.54
C LYS A 268 -9.14 -28.26 14.13
N SER A 269 -10.04 -27.48 14.72
CA SER A 269 -9.64 -26.24 15.39
C SER A 269 -8.72 -26.55 16.58
N LYS A 270 -7.56 -25.89 16.63
CA LYS A 270 -6.61 -26.02 17.73
C LYS A 270 -7.23 -25.57 19.07
N GLU A 271 -8.11 -24.58 19.01
CA GLU A 271 -8.71 -23.94 20.18
C GLU A 271 -10.11 -23.35 19.86
N ASN A 272 -10.81 -22.84 20.88
CA ASN A 272 -12.05 -22.09 20.66
C ASN A 272 -11.75 -20.74 20.00
N GLY A 273 -12.59 -20.29 19.06
CA GLY A 273 -12.48 -18.95 18.50
C GLY A 273 -13.47 -18.64 17.39
N ILE A 274 -13.27 -17.50 16.72
CA ILE A 274 -14.05 -17.03 15.56
C ILE A 274 -13.11 -16.89 14.36
N VAL A 275 -13.48 -17.52 13.26
CA VAL A 275 -12.72 -17.47 12.01
C VAL A 275 -12.88 -16.09 11.37
N HIS A 276 -11.82 -15.29 11.36
CA HIS A 276 -11.83 -13.94 10.77
C HIS A 276 -11.14 -13.88 9.41
N ALA A 277 -9.97 -14.52 9.27
CA ALA A 277 -9.16 -14.42 8.07
C ALA A 277 -8.26 -15.66 7.84
N ALA A 278 -7.80 -15.79 6.60
CA ALA A 278 -6.74 -16.67 6.18
C ALA A 278 -5.47 -15.85 5.88
N PHE A 279 -4.37 -16.21 6.52
CA PHE A 279 -3.03 -15.76 6.14
C PHE A 279 -2.47 -16.72 5.10
N VAL A 280 -1.91 -16.17 4.03
CA VAL A 280 -1.43 -16.91 2.86
C VAL A 280 -0.06 -16.40 2.47
N TRP A 281 0.83 -17.35 2.17
CA TRP A 281 2.17 -17.09 1.65
C TRP A 281 2.62 -18.31 0.86
N TRP A 282 3.79 -18.20 0.22
CA TRP A 282 4.32 -19.28 -0.59
C TRP A 282 5.83 -19.49 -0.41
N ASP A 283 6.26 -20.69 -0.77
CA ASP A 283 7.67 -21.09 -0.89
C ASP A 283 7.96 -21.53 -2.33
N LEU A 284 9.20 -21.34 -2.78
CA LEU A 284 9.71 -21.84 -4.05
C LEU A 284 10.80 -22.87 -3.82
N ALA A 285 10.68 -24.03 -4.48
CA ALA A 285 11.79 -24.94 -4.69
C ALA A 285 12.60 -24.42 -5.87
N MET A 286 13.80 -23.90 -5.61
CA MET A 286 14.62 -23.22 -6.61
C MET A 286 15.36 -24.20 -7.53
N ASP A 287 15.44 -25.47 -7.17
CA ASP A 287 16.17 -26.51 -7.90
C ASP A 287 15.31 -27.77 -8.06
N SER A 288 15.72 -28.71 -8.92
CA SER A 288 14.90 -29.90 -9.20
C SER A 288 14.79 -30.88 -8.03
N ASP A 289 15.70 -30.80 -7.05
CA ASP A 289 15.69 -31.69 -5.88
C ASP A 289 14.89 -31.09 -4.70
N GLY A 290 14.55 -29.80 -4.75
CA GLY A 290 13.91 -29.08 -3.63
C GLY A 290 14.84 -28.86 -2.42
N GLU A 291 16.16 -28.83 -2.64
CA GLU A 291 17.16 -28.60 -1.60
C GLU A 291 17.40 -27.10 -1.33
N ILE A 292 17.15 -26.26 -2.33
CA ILE A 292 17.28 -24.80 -2.25
C ILE A 292 15.87 -24.24 -2.19
N MET A 293 15.47 -23.72 -1.03
CA MET A 293 14.13 -23.18 -0.80
C MET A 293 14.18 -21.68 -0.57
N LEU A 294 13.40 -20.93 -1.35
CA LEU A 294 13.03 -19.54 -1.05
C LEU A 294 11.66 -19.56 -0.36
N SER A 295 11.47 -18.69 0.65
CA SER A 295 10.24 -18.70 1.43
C SER A 295 9.79 -17.28 1.76
N CYS A 296 8.51 -17.00 1.55
CA CYS A 296 7.85 -15.74 1.93
C CYS A 296 7.05 -15.90 3.24
N ALA A 297 7.38 -16.91 4.05
CA ALA A 297 6.70 -17.17 5.30
C ALA A 297 6.98 -16.06 6.35
N PRO A 298 5.98 -15.69 7.17
CA PRO A 298 6.16 -14.69 8.22
C PRO A 298 7.11 -15.17 9.33
N LYS A 299 7.72 -14.24 10.07
CA LYS A 299 8.77 -14.48 11.08
C LYS A 299 8.42 -15.56 12.13
N TRP A 300 7.15 -15.64 12.58
CA TRP A 300 6.72 -16.66 13.55
C TRP A 300 6.67 -18.08 12.99
N TYR A 301 6.62 -18.24 11.67
CA TYR A 301 6.51 -19.56 11.07
C TYR A 301 7.88 -20.25 11.04
N GLY A 302 8.02 -21.27 11.90
CA GLY A 302 9.27 -22.03 12.03
C GLY A 302 10.35 -21.35 12.86
N ASN A 303 9.99 -20.35 13.68
CA ASN A 303 10.90 -19.55 14.52
C ASN A 303 12.06 -18.94 13.72
N ARG A 304 11.70 -18.16 12.68
CA ARG A 304 12.66 -17.50 11.78
C ARG A 304 12.97 -16.10 12.29
N ASP A 305 13.76 -16.01 13.35
CA ASP A 305 14.20 -14.71 13.89
C ASP A 305 15.02 -13.90 12.86
N GLU A 306 15.59 -14.58 11.85
CA GLU A 306 16.37 -13.98 10.75
C GLU A 306 15.66 -14.08 9.38
N ALA A 307 14.32 -14.05 9.33
CA ALA A 307 13.62 -14.05 8.04
C ALA A 307 14.06 -12.86 7.17
N PRO A 308 14.36 -13.06 5.87
CA PRO A 308 14.73 -11.97 4.98
C PRO A 308 13.58 -10.96 4.87
N TRP A 309 13.88 -9.68 4.99
CA TRP A 309 12.90 -8.63 4.71
C TRP A 309 12.82 -8.35 3.21
N ARG A 310 11.61 -8.10 2.72
CA ARG A 310 11.31 -7.64 1.36
C ARG A 310 9.96 -6.92 1.28
N ASP A 311 9.73 -6.06 0.27
CA ASP A 311 8.45 -5.33 0.06
C ASP A 311 7.73 -5.75 -1.23
N HIS A 312 8.46 -6.21 -2.25
CA HIS A 312 7.87 -6.73 -3.50
C HIS A 312 7.12 -8.05 -3.32
N TRP A 313 7.51 -8.88 -2.36
CA TRP A 313 6.79 -10.11 -1.98
C TRP A 313 6.48 -10.12 -0.49
N ILE A 314 5.23 -9.91 -0.13
CA ILE A 314 4.79 -9.97 1.26
C ILE A 314 3.85 -11.15 1.47
N GLN A 315 2.89 -11.02 2.37
CA GLN A 315 1.92 -12.08 2.62
C GLN A 315 0.51 -11.56 2.34
N GLY A 316 -0.36 -12.47 1.93
CA GLY A 316 -1.76 -12.17 1.64
C GLY A 316 -2.67 -12.44 2.82
N VAL A 317 -3.63 -11.54 3.03
CA VAL A 317 -4.75 -11.73 3.96
C VAL A 317 -6.06 -11.83 3.18
N TYR A 318 -6.76 -12.94 3.37
CA TYR A 318 -8.06 -13.23 2.74
C TYR A 318 -9.16 -13.33 3.79
N TYR A 319 -10.35 -12.87 3.42
CA TYR A 319 -11.52 -12.87 4.30
C TYR A 319 -12.57 -13.87 3.82
N PHE A 320 -13.23 -14.52 4.77
CA PHE A 320 -14.32 -15.45 4.49
C PHE A 320 -15.66 -14.71 4.36
N ALA A 321 -16.65 -15.35 3.74
CA ALA A 321 -18.00 -14.80 3.66
C ALA A 321 -18.64 -14.69 5.05
N ASP A 322 -18.56 -15.78 5.84
CA ASP A 322 -19.16 -15.88 7.16
C ASP A 322 -18.11 -15.94 8.28
N GLU A 323 -18.43 -15.30 9.41
CA GLU A 323 -17.63 -15.38 10.64
C GLU A 323 -18.08 -16.58 11.46
N ILE A 324 -17.34 -17.70 11.32
CA ILE A 324 -17.73 -18.97 11.90
C ILE A 324 -17.07 -19.16 13.27
N SER A 325 -17.88 -19.37 14.31
CA SER A 325 -17.37 -19.75 15.63
C SER A 325 -17.02 -21.25 15.68
N LEU A 326 -15.81 -21.56 16.13
CA LEU A 326 -15.28 -22.92 16.30
C LEU A 326 -15.00 -23.22 17.77
N LYS A 327 -15.26 -24.46 18.16
CA LYS A 327 -14.77 -25.05 19.41
C LYS A 327 -13.48 -25.81 19.15
N LYS A 328 -12.64 -25.92 20.17
CA LYS A 328 -11.47 -26.79 20.17
C LYS A 328 -11.87 -28.20 19.73
N ASP A 329 -11.06 -28.79 18.86
CA ASP A 329 -11.22 -30.12 18.26
C ASP A 329 -12.46 -30.26 17.35
N GLU A 330 -13.22 -29.18 17.11
CA GLU A 330 -14.33 -29.17 16.14
C GLU A 330 -13.78 -29.30 14.71
N GLU A 331 -14.42 -30.17 13.92
CA GLU A 331 -14.07 -30.40 12.52
C GLU A 331 -14.49 -29.21 11.65
N PHE A 332 -13.62 -28.87 10.71
CA PHE A 332 -13.72 -27.69 9.88
C PHE A 332 -13.05 -27.93 8.53
N ASN A 333 -13.59 -27.35 7.47
CA ASN A 333 -12.96 -27.37 6.16
C ASN A 333 -12.53 -25.95 5.79
N VAL A 334 -11.28 -25.84 5.35
CA VAL A 334 -10.76 -24.64 4.67
C VAL A 334 -10.67 -24.97 3.20
N ILE A 335 -11.40 -24.23 2.37
CA ILE A 335 -11.45 -24.45 0.93
C ILE A 335 -10.72 -23.30 0.26
N GLY A 336 -9.68 -23.62 -0.51
CA GLY A 336 -8.98 -22.68 -1.36
C GLY A 336 -9.37 -22.91 -2.80
N TYR A 337 -9.43 -21.81 -3.55
CA TYR A 337 -9.66 -21.78 -4.98
C TYR A 337 -8.62 -20.89 -5.63
N HIS A 338 -8.31 -21.18 -6.89
CA HIS A 338 -7.63 -20.24 -7.75
C HIS A 338 -8.07 -20.37 -9.20
N ASP A 339 -8.00 -19.26 -9.92
CA ASP A 339 -8.03 -19.20 -11.37
C ASP A 339 -6.61 -18.95 -11.90
N GLU A 340 -6.48 -18.28 -13.04
CA GLU A 340 -5.19 -17.94 -13.63
C GLU A 340 -4.38 -16.93 -12.80
N LEU A 341 -5.05 -16.03 -12.07
CA LEU A 341 -4.43 -14.83 -11.50
C LEU A 341 -4.72 -14.61 -10.01
N SER A 342 -5.75 -15.24 -9.44
CA SER A 342 -6.22 -14.87 -8.11
C SER A 342 -6.55 -16.08 -7.23
N PHE A 343 -6.30 -15.92 -5.93
CA PHE A 343 -6.79 -16.86 -4.91
C PHE A 343 -8.09 -16.36 -4.27
N TRP A 344 -8.94 -17.29 -3.82
CA TRP A 344 -9.99 -16.98 -2.86
C TRP A 344 -10.27 -18.16 -1.94
N PHE A 345 -10.90 -17.87 -0.81
CA PHE A 345 -11.07 -18.83 0.27
C PHE A 345 -12.49 -18.84 0.81
N ASP A 346 -12.94 -20.02 1.18
CA ASP A 346 -14.20 -20.25 1.87
C ASP A 346 -14.02 -21.28 2.98
N THR A 347 -15.01 -21.37 3.86
CA THR A 347 -15.02 -22.33 4.96
C THR A 347 -16.38 -22.92 5.20
N ASN A 348 -16.42 -24.17 5.66
CA ASN A 348 -17.66 -24.77 6.12
C ASN A 348 -17.45 -25.81 7.22
N LYS A 349 -18.54 -26.08 7.95
CA LYS A 349 -18.62 -27.16 8.95
C LYS A 349 -19.22 -28.46 8.38
N SER A 350 -19.69 -28.44 7.13
CA SER A 350 -20.37 -29.57 6.51
C SER A 350 -19.37 -30.45 5.76
N SER A 351 -19.63 -31.75 5.66
CA SER A 351 -18.87 -32.63 4.76
C SER A 351 -19.18 -32.37 3.28
N THR A 352 -20.20 -31.57 2.96
CA THR A 352 -20.55 -31.19 1.58
C THR A 352 -19.81 -29.95 1.15
N TYR A 353 -18.97 -30.10 0.13
CA TYR A 353 -18.33 -29.00 -0.58
C TYR A 353 -19.39 -28.12 -1.27
N LEU A 354 -19.30 -26.81 -1.05
CA LEU A 354 -20.04 -25.81 -1.80
C LEU A 354 -19.09 -25.27 -2.86
N ASP A 355 -19.45 -25.30 -4.14
CA ASP A 355 -18.73 -24.53 -5.15
C ASP A 355 -19.08 -23.06 -4.96
N VAL A 356 -18.11 -22.29 -4.45
CA VAL A 356 -18.28 -20.85 -4.23
C VAL A 356 -17.70 -20.10 -5.42
N PRO A 357 -18.52 -19.28 -6.11
CA PRO A 357 -18.00 -18.44 -7.19
C PRO A 357 -16.97 -17.46 -6.64
N PHE A 358 -16.16 -16.90 -7.54
CA PHE A 358 -15.25 -15.82 -7.21
C PHE A 358 -15.98 -14.72 -6.40
N PRO A 359 -15.47 -14.33 -5.23
CA PRO A 359 -16.17 -13.41 -4.35
C PRO A 359 -16.25 -12.03 -5.00
N TYR A 360 -17.40 -11.37 -4.92
CA TYR A 360 -17.54 -9.99 -5.39
C TYR A 360 -18.31 -9.15 -4.37
N CYS A 361 -17.91 -7.88 -4.23
CA CYS A 361 -18.59 -6.96 -3.33
C CYS A 361 -19.98 -6.59 -3.87
N GLU A 362 -21.04 -7.00 -3.16
CA GLU A 362 -22.44 -6.65 -3.49
C GLU A 362 -22.96 -5.39 -2.78
N CYS A 363 -22.22 -4.85 -1.83
CA CYS A 363 -22.71 -3.76 -0.97
C CYS A 363 -22.29 -2.34 -1.41
N ASP A 364 -21.49 -2.23 -2.48
CA ASP A 364 -20.78 -1.03 -2.96
C ASP A 364 -19.79 -0.39 -1.97
N PHE A 365 -19.92 -0.61 -0.67
CA PHE A 365 -19.05 -0.05 0.36
C PHE A 365 -17.59 -0.44 0.16
N HIS A 366 -17.27 -1.74 0.01
CA HIS A 366 -15.88 -2.20 -0.12
C HIS A 366 -15.23 -1.78 -1.45
N ARG A 367 -16.01 -1.37 -2.45
CA ARG A 367 -15.50 -0.84 -3.73
C ARG A 367 -15.09 0.63 -3.65
N ILE A 368 -15.54 1.33 -2.61
CA ILE A 368 -15.37 2.79 -2.46
C ILE A 368 -14.47 3.10 -1.25
N ILE A 369 -14.58 2.32 -0.17
CA ILE A 369 -13.87 2.54 1.08
C ILE A 369 -12.66 1.62 1.15
N SER A 370 -11.46 2.19 1.27
CA SER A 370 -10.22 1.43 1.39
C SER A 370 -10.11 0.69 2.72
N ARG A 371 -9.37 -0.42 2.77
CA ARG A 371 -9.16 -1.22 3.99
C ARG A 371 -8.65 -0.39 5.17
N THR A 372 -7.74 0.55 4.92
CA THR A 372 -7.23 1.49 5.91
C THR A 372 -8.34 2.39 6.49
N LEU A 373 -9.25 2.89 5.64
CA LEU A 373 -10.36 3.72 6.08
C LEU A 373 -11.42 2.89 6.83
N ILE A 374 -11.66 1.64 6.44
CA ILE A 374 -12.48 0.69 7.22
C ILE A 374 -11.89 0.50 8.62
N GLY A 375 -10.57 0.28 8.70
CA GLY A 375 -9.84 0.19 9.97
C GLY A 375 -10.03 1.42 10.85
N GLN A 376 -9.92 2.62 10.26
CA GLN A 376 -10.14 3.88 10.97
C GLN A 376 -11.58 3.99 11.49
N MET A 377 -12.58 3.62 10.69
CA MET A 377 -14.00 3.62 11.12
C MET A 377 -14.24 2.68 12.31
N ASN A 378 -13.46 1.61 12.42
CA ASN A 378 -13.54 0.66 13.53
C ASN A 378 -12.69 1.05 14.74
N ASP A 379 -11.87 2.09 14.65
CA ASP A 379 -11.13 2.57 15.80
C ASP A 379 -12.10 3.20 16.82
N HIS A 380 -12.36 2.43 17.86
CA HIS A 380 -13.26 2.82 18.93
C HIS A 380 -12.75 4.05 19.69
N ASN A 381 -11.45 4.19 19.90
CA ASN A 381 -10.87 5.32 20.64
C ASN A 381 -11.00 6.61 19.83
N LEU A 382 -10.63 6.56 18.54
CA LEU A 382 -10.80 7.68 17.62
C LEU A 382 -12.27 8.11 17.56
N THR A 383 -13.16 7.15 17.30
CA THR A 383 -14.60 7.41 17.17
C THR A 383 -15.20 7.98 18.45
N LEU A 384 -14.88 7.39 19.62
CA LEU A 384 -15.40 7.85 20.90
C LEU A 384 -14.91 9.25 21.26
N ASN A 385 -13.61 9.54 21.05
CA ASN A 385 -13.05 10.87 21.29
C ASN A 385 -13.69 11.92 20.39
N TYR A 386 -13.85 11.61 19.11
CA TYR A 386 -14.54 12.47 18.15
C TYR A 386 -15.99 12.76 18.57
N LEU A 387 -16.77 11.72 18.86
CA LEU A 387 -18.17 11.85 19.26
C LEU A 387 -18.35 12.62 20.58
N ASN A 388 -17.48 12.38 21.56
CA ASN A 388 -17.48 13.11 22.83
C ASN A 388 -17.21 14.61 22.64
N ALA A 389 -16.30 14.97 21.73
CA ALA A 389 -16.04 16.35 21.38
C ALA A 389 -17.21 16.95 20.58
N LEU A 390 -17.61 16.29 19.48
CA LEU A 390 -18.67 16.75 18.57
C LEU A 390 -19.97 17.08 19.32
N LYS A 391 -20.38 16.22 20.26
CA LYS A 391 -21.60 16.42 21.04
C LYS A 391 -21.66 17.79 21.75
N LYS A 392 -20.53 18.37 22.12
CA LYS A 392 -20.46 19.70 22.75
C LYS A 392 -20.76 20.84 21.76
N TYR A 393 -20.51 20.62 20.47
CA TYR A 393 -20.71 21.60 19.40
C TYR A 393 -22.11 21.51 18.78
N ILE A 394 -22.83 20.39 18.99
CA ILE A 394 -24.19 20.22 18.49
C ILE A 394 -25.21 20.76 19.50
N LYS A 395 -26.02 21.72 19.07
CA LYS A 395 -27.11 22.29 19.88
C LYS A 395 -28.45 21.69 19.47
N LEU A 396 -29.33 21.43 20.43
CA LEU A 396 -30.68 20.94 20.14
C LEU A 396 -31.41 21.94 19.23
N GLY A 397 -31.95 21.45 18.11
CA GLY A 397 -32.64 22.28 17.13
C GLY A 397 -31.71 23.06 16.18
N SER A 398 -30.40 22.78 16.16
CA SER A 398 -29.48 23.52 15.30
C SER A 398 -29.47 23.00 13.86
N VAL A 399 -29.10 23.88 12.93
CA VAL A 399 -28.73 23.52 11.57
C VAL A 399 -27.21 23.44 11.47
N CYS A 400 -26.70 22.34 10.91
CA CYS A 400 -25.27 22.11 10.76
C CYS A 400 -24.90 21.85 9.29
N LEU A 401 -23.63 22.08 8.96
CA LEU A 401 -23.02 21.70 7.68
C LEU A 401 -21.89 20.72 7.98
N PHE A 402 -22.00 19.50 7.46
CA PHE A 402 -20.95 18.50 7.50
C PHE A 402 -20.23 18.46 6.16
N VAL A 403 -18.90 18.54 6.20
CA VAL A 403 -18.01 18.41 5.04
C VAL A 403 -17.13 17.20 5.26
N SER A 404 -17.13 16.24 4.34
CA SER A 404 -16.33 15.01 4.48
C SER A 404 -15.71 14.53 3.20
N ASN A 405 -14.84 13.53 3.35
CA ASN A 405 -14.39 12.66 2.28
C ASN A 405 -14.63 11.21 2.72
N LEU A 406 -15.67 10.57 2.19
CA LEU A 406 -16.02 9.16 2.45
C LEU A 406 -16.28 8.82 3.93
N SER A 407 -16.81 9.78 4.70
CA SER A 407 -17.16 9.59 6.12
C SER A 407 -18.64 9.31 6.28
N PHE A 408 -19.06 8.66 7.37
CA PHE A 408 -20.47 8.53 7.78
C PHE A 408 -20.76 9.18 9.14
N ILE A 409 -19.73 9.58 9.90
CA ILE A 409 -19.88 10.00 11.29
C ILE A 409 -20.65 11.31 11.44
N GLY A 410 -20.72 12.12 10.37
CA GLY A 410 -21.52 13.34 10.32
C GLY A 410 -23.00 13.14 10.61
N LEU A 411 -23.54 11.94 10.34
CA LEU A 411 -24.91 11.56 10.68
C LEU A 411 -25.17 11.64 12.20
N ALA A 412 -24.14 11.45 13.04
CA ALA A 412 -24.23 11.53 14.50
C ALA A 412 -24.73 12.89 15.00
N ALA A 413 -24.53 13.98 14.26
CA ALA A 413 -25.04 15.30 14.66
C ALA A 413 -26.58 15.32 14.77
N THR A 414 -27.29 14.67 13.85
CA THR A 414 -28.76 14.55 13.95
C THR A 414 -29.20 13.70 15.15
N LEU A 415 -28.41 12.68 15.49
CA LEU A 415 -28.64 11.79 16.63
C LEU A 415 -28.32 12.47 17.97
N PHE A 416 -27.46 13.49 17.97
CA PHE A 416 -27.22 14.38 19.11
C PHE A 416 -28.19 15.55 19.23
N GLY A 417 -29.12 15.71 18.28
CA GLY A 417 -30.23 16.66 18.38
C GLY A 417 -30.20 17.83 17.40
N ALA A 418 -29.29 17.85 16.42
CA ALA A 418 -29.41 18.78 15.30
C ALA A 418 -30.77 18.55 14.59
N GLU A 419 -31.46 19.64 14.25
CA GLU A 419 -32.71 19.58 13.49
C GLU A 419 -32.45 19.17 12.05
N LYS A 420 -31.35 19.67 11.49
CA LYS A 420 -30.98 19.48 10.09
C LYS A 420 -29.47 19.47 9.91
N VAL A 421 -28.97 18.58 9.05
CA VAL A 421 -27.58 18.57 8.62
C VAL A 421 -27.52 18.62 7.11
N TYR A 422 -26.93 19.69 6.58
CA TYR A 422 -26.45 19.72 5.21
C TYR A 422 -25.20 18.87 5.11
N TYR A 423 -25.18 17.94 4.17
CA TYR A 423 -24.12 16.96 4.04
C TYR A 423 -23.44 17.11 2.69
N TYR A 424 -22.16 17.44 2.70
CA TYR A 424 -21.36 17.56 1.50
C TYR A 424 -20.17 16.61 1.58
N ASP A 425 -20.08 15.69 0.62
CA ASP A 425 -18.91 14.83 0.48
C ASP A 425 -18.09 15.23 -0.75
N VAL A 426 -16.80 15.48 -0.54
CA VAL A 426 -15.89 15.99 -1.58
C VAL A 426 -15.56 14.93 -2.64
N SER A 427 -15.75 13.63 -2.34
CA SER A 427 -15.57 12.56 -3.33
C SER A 427 -16.58 12.64 -4.48
N GLY A 428 -17.63 13.44 -4.33
CA GLY A 428 -18.66 13.67 -5.33
C GLY A 428 -19.80 12.64 -5.30
N PRO A 429 -20.85 12.83 -6.13
CA PRO A 429 -22.06 12.00 -6.09
C PRO A 429 -21.87 10.59 -6.68
N GLN A 430 -20.72 10.30 -7.31
CA GLN A 430 -20.49 9.04 -8.01
C GLN A 430 -19.98 7.98 -7.01
N GLY A 431 -20.77 6.91 -6.81
CA GLY A 431 -20.43 5.80 -5.91
C GLY A 431 -20.88 6.00 -4.46
N PHE A 432 -20.32 6.97 -3.74
CA PHE A 432 -20.51 7.12 -2.29
C PHE A 432 -21.96 7.42 -1.87
N GLU A 433 -22.67 8.23 -2.66
CA GLU A 433 -24.05 8.66 -2.35
C GLU A 433 -25.00 7.46 -2.12
N LYS A 434 -24.81 6.36 -2.86
CA LYS A 434 -25.64 5.14 -2.70
C LYS A 434 -25.44 4.51 -1.33
N VAL A 435 -24.18 4.38 -0.90
CA VAL A 435 -23.80 3.82 0.40
C VAL A 435 -24.25 4.73 1.53
N LEU A 436 -24.02 6.05 1.41
CA LEU A 436 -24.47 7.04 2.39
C LEU A 436 -26.00 7.00 2.56
N LYS A 437 -26.77 6.90 1.48
CA LYS A 437 -28.23 6.73 1.57
C LYS A 437 -28.65 5.46 2.28
N ALA A 438 -27.90 4.37 2.16
CA ALA A 438 -28.16 3.15 2.91
C ALA A 438 -27.96 3.38 4.42
N TYR A 439 -26.90 4.09 4.82
CA TYR A 439 -26.67 4.50 6.21
C TYR A 439 -27.78 5.42 6.73
N ILE A 440 -28.20 6.42 5.95
CA ILE A 440 -29.30 7.34 6.32
C ILE A 440 -30.58 6.55 6.59
N ARG A 441 -30.95 5.61 5.71
CA ARG A 441 -32.14 4.77 5.86
C ARG A 441 -32.06 3.81 7.04
N ALA A 442 -30.91 3.15 7.22
CA ALA A 442 -30.69 2.22 8.33
C ALA A 442 -30.80 2.88 9.71
N ASN A 443 -30.69 4.22 9.75
CA ASN A 443 -30.76 5.03 10.96
C ASN A 443 -31.97 6.00 10.99
N GLU A 444 -32.90 5.90 10.03
CA GLU A 444 -34.14 6.69 9.97
C GLU A 444 -33.90 8.22 9.92
N LEU A 445 -32.90 8.67 9.15
CA LEU A 445 -32.43 10.05 9.10
C LEU A 445 -32.85 10.85 7.85
N GLU A 446 -33.70 10.28 6.98
CA GLU A 446 -34.05 10.86 5.67
C GLU A 446 -34.69 12.25 5.76
N SER A 447 -35.41 12.52 6.85
CA SER A 447 -36.09 13.80 7.07
C SER A 447 -35.14 14.92 7.54
N LYS A 448 -33.93 14.57 8.00
CA LYS A 448 -33.00 15.51 8.65
C LYS A 448 -31.72 15.75 7.86
N ILE A 449 -31.35 14.85 6.96
CA ILE A 449 -30.13 14.95 6.16
C ILE A 449 -30.44 15.52 4.78
N ILE A 450 -29.80 16.62 4.41
CA ILE A 450 -29.88 17.22 3.08
C ILE A 450 -28.55 17.02 2.37
N LEU A 451 -28.54 16.13 1.38
CA LEU A 451 -27.34 15.85 0.57
C LEU A 451 -27.09 16.99 -0.42
N LEU A 452 -25.90 17.58 -0.35
CA LEU A 452 -25.40 18.57 -1.29
C LEU A 452 -24.51 17.86 -2.31
N LYS A 453 -24.78 18.06 -3.60
CA LYS A 453 -24.11 17.35 -4.69
C LYS A 453 -22.90 18.08 -5.24
N THR A 454 -22.84 19.39 -5.04
CA THR A 454 -21.81 20.23 -5.65
C THR A 454 -21.31 21.26 -4.66
N TYR A 455 -20.03 21.63 -4.81
CA TYR A 455 -19.43 22.75 -4.09
C TYR A 455 -20.25 24.04 -4.25
N LYS A 456 -20.86 24.26 -5.41
CA LYS A 456 -21.74 25.41 -5.66
C LYS A 456 -22.94 25.44 -4.72
N GLU A 457 -23.59 24.30 -4.50
CA GLU A 457 -24.72 24.20 -3.57
C GLU A 457 -24.29 24.54 -2.13
N VAL A 458 -23.07 24.15 -1.74
CA VAL A 458 -22.48 24.52 -0.44
C VAL A 458 -22.36 26.04 -0.32
N LEU A 459 -21.77 26.71 -1.31
CA LEU A 459 -21.65 28.17 -1.31
C LEU A 459 -23.01 28.89 -1.31
N GLU A 460 -24.01 28.33 -2.00
CA GLU A 460 -25.36 28.88 -2.01
C GLU A 460 -26.08 28.79 -0.66
N ILE A 461 -25.95 27.68 0.07
CA ILE A 461 -26.55 27.59 1.41
C ILE A 461 -25.87 28.51 2.41
N ILE A 462 -24.54 28.67 2.31
CA ILE A 462 -23.77 29.55 3.19
C ILE A 462 -24.12 31.00 2.92
N SER A 463 -24.19 31.43 1.65
CA SER A 463 -24.51 32.82 1.31
C SER A 463 -25.94 33.23 1.66
N LYS A 464 -26.91 32.32 1.50
CA LYS A 464 -28.35 32.60 1.70
C LYS A 464 -28.84 32.41 3.15
N GLN A 465 -27.96 32.08 4.09
CA GLN A 465 -28.35 31.78 5.48
C GLN A 465 -29.06 32.97 6.18
N ASN A 466 -28.64 34.20 5.88
CA ASN A 466 -29.27 35.43 6.40
C ASN A 466 -30.64 35.73 5.77
N GLU A 467 -30.85 35.31 4.52
CA GLU A 467 -32.10 35.54 3.78
C GLU A 467 -33.18 34.52 4.18
N LYS A 468 -32.78 33.26 4.39
CA LYS A 468 -33.69 32.14 4.67
C LYS A 468 -34.05 32.00 6.15
N LYS A 469 -33.49 32.84 7.05
CA LYS A 469 -33.58 32.69 8.52
C LYS A 469 -33.17 31.29 9.01
N GLU A 470 -32.24 30.67 8.29
CA GLU A 470 -31.74 29.33 8.59
C GLU A 470 -30.22 29.42 8.75
N GLU A 471 -29.80 29.90 9.92
CA GLU A 471 -28.40 30.14 10.27
C GLU A 471 -27.68 28.80 10.49
N ILE A 472 -26.54 28.60 9.80
CA ILE A 472 -25.70 27.44 10.04
C ILE A 472 -24.97 27.65 11.36
N TYR A 473 -25.37 26.90 12.39
CA TYR A 473 -24.82 27.04 13.74
C TYR A 473 -23.43 26.40 13.85
N THR A 474 -23.22 25.27 13.19
CA THR A 474 -21.96 24.51 13.26
C THR A 474 -21.56 23.98 11.90
N VAL A 475 -20.31 24.22 11.53
CA VAL A 475 -19.66 23.63 10.36
C VAL A 475 -18.63 22.65 10.86
N PHE A 476 -18.70 21.41 10.40
CA PHE A 476 -17.84 20.37 10.93
C PHE A 476 -17.37 19.34 9.92
N THR A 477 -16.25 18.68 10.24
CA THR A 477 -15.65 17.60 9.46
C THR A 477 -15.14 16.48 10.37
N GLU A 478 -14.93 15.29 9.81
CA GLU A 478 -14.18 14.24 10.50
C GLU A 478 -12.67 14.47 10.28
N PRO A 479 -11.84 14.45 11.33
CA PRO A 479 -10.40 14.41 11.21
C PRO A 479 -9.96 13.33 10.24
N SER A 480 -9.02 13.68 9.38
CA SER A 480 -8.51 12.77 8.37
C SER A 480 -6.98 12.78 8.38
N LYS A 481 -6.37 11.75 7.79
CA LYS A 481 -4.92 11.66 7.65
C LYS A 481 -4.28 12.91 7.02
N TRP A 482 -5.02 13.64 6.18
CA TRP A 482 -4.60 14.90 5.56
C TRP A 482 -5.68 15.98 5.61
N ILE A 483 -5.27 17.22 5.41
CA ILE A 483 -6.20 18.37 5.41
C ILE A 483 -6.96 18.39 4.09
N LEU A 484 -8.29 18.44 4.14
CA LEU A 484 -9.12 18.58 2.94
C LEU A 484 -9.02 20.03 2.42
N PRO A 485 -8.64 20.27 1.16
CA PRO A 485 -8.53 21.63 0.63
C PRO A 485 -9.86 22.39 0.65
N GLU A 486 -10.96 21.70 0.32
CA GLU A 486 -12.31 22.26 0.33
C GLU A 486 -12.76 22.65 1.74
N TRP A 487 -12.30 21.92 2.77
CA TRP A 487 -12.62 22.25 4.16
C TRP A 487 -12.12 23.66 4.53
N ILE A 488 -10.88 23.99 4.15
CA ILE A 488 -10.27 25.30 4.40
C ILE A 488 -11.11 26.42 3.75
N ASP A 489 -11.43 26.26 2.46
CA ASP A 489 -12.19 27.27 1.72
C ASP A 489 -13.63 27.43 2.24
N ILE A 490 -14.28 26.32 2.63
CA ILE A 490 -15.65 26.34 3.20
C ILE A 490 -15.67 27.03 4.55
N VAL A 491 -14.79 26.65 5.47
CA VAL A 491 -14.71 27.28 6.81
C VAL A 491 -14.47 28.78 6.68
N ARG A 492 -13.52 29.18 5.82
CA ARG A 492 -13.21 30.58 5.58
C ARG A 492 -14.45 31.35 5.09
N PHE A 493 -15.18 30.80 4.12
CA PHE A 493 -16.38 31.43 3.58
C PHE A 493 -17.51 31.49 4.61
N CYS A 494 -17.72 30.43 5.40
CA CYS A 494 -18.68 30.41 6.49
C CYS A 494 -18.42 31.52 7.51
N LEU A 495 -17.17 31.69 7.95
CA LEU A 495 -16.79 32.71 8.92
C LEU A 495 -16.87 34.14 8.34
N GLN A 496 -16.62 34.31 7.04
CA GLN A 496 -16.82 35.60 6.36
C GLN A 496 -18.29 36.01 6.32
N VAL A 497 -19.21 35.06 6.12
CA VAL A 497 -20.66 35.34 6.09
C VAL A 497 -21.24 35.45 7.52
N ASN A 498 -20.80 34.59 8.42
CA ASN A 498 -21.20 34.58 9.83
C ASN A 498 -20.02 34.28 10.76
N PRO A 499 -19.39 35.32 11.35
CA PRO A 499 -18.25 35.15 12.26
C PRO A 499 -18.56 34.39 13.56
N LYS A 500 -19.84 34.11 13.86
CA LYS A 500 -20.26 33.35 15.05
C LYS A 500 -20.45 31.86 14.79
N THR A 501 -20.22 31.41 13.56
CA THR A 501 -20.34 29.99 13.20
C THR A 501 -19.36 29.17 14.04
N ASN A 502 -19.85 28.13 14.73
CA ASN A 502 -18.97 27.21 15.45
C ASN A 502 -18.25 26.30 14.44
N ILE A 503 -16.93 26.19 14.56
CA ILE A 503 -16.11 25.34 13.69
C ILE A 503 -15.57 24.16 14.48
N PHE A 504 -15.69 22.95 13.92
CA PHE A 504 -15.22 21.72 14.54
C PHE A 504 -14.62 20.76 13.50
N PRO A 505 -13.38 20.25 13.63
CA PRO A 505 -12.40 20.50 14.70
C PRO A 505 -11.88 21.95 14.76
N LYS A 506 -11.19 22.30 15.84
CA LYS A 506 -10.65 23.66 16.05
C LYS A 506 -9.36 23.92 15.30
N GLU A 507 -8.48 22.94 15.28
CA GLU A 507 -7.13 23.13 14.77
C GLU A 507 -6.56 21.82 14.23
N VAL A 508 -5.70 21.94 13.22
CA VAL A 508 -4.88 20.84 12.71
C VAL A 508 -3.42 21.28 12.68
N THR A 509 -2.53 20.38 13.07
CA THR A 509 -1.09 20.56 13.02
C THR A 509 -0.49 19.48 12.14
N LEU A 510 0.26 19.90 11.13
CA LEU A 510 1.15 19.02 10.38
C LEU A 510 2.42 18.82 11.20
N LYS A 511 2.72 17.57 11.54
CA LYS A 511 3.91 17.18 12.31
C LYS A 511 5.00 16.62 11.39
N ILE A 512 6.24 16.67 11.83
CA ILE A 512 7.40 16.09 11.14
C ILE A 512 8.41 15.47 12.12
N GLN A 513 9.08 14.40 11.70
CA GLN A 513 10.15 13.73 12.44
C GLN A 513 11.16 13.07 11.48
N THR A 514 12.45 13.06 11.84
CA THR A 514 13.47 12.29 11.11
C THR A 514 13.52 10.85 11.59
N VAL A 515 13.69 9.91 10.65
CA VAL A 515 13.67 8.48 10.93
C VAL A 515 14.79 7.72 10.25
N GLU A 516 15.22 6.66 10.91
CA GLU A 516 16.02 5.56 10.37
C GLU A 516 15.10 4.35 10.23
N PHE A 517 14.71 4.00 8.99
CA PHE A 517 14.04 2.73 8.72
C PHE A 517 14.99 1.56 8.81
N ASP A 518 14.52 0.41 9.30
CA ASP A 518 15.33 -0.82 9.28
C ASP A 518 15.58 -1.25 7.82
N ASP A 519 14.50 -1.30 7.01
CA ASP A 519 14.58 -1.82 5.65
C ASP A 519 13.83 -1.02 4.58
N LEU A 520 12.77 -0.27 4.93
CA LEU A 520 11.92 0.44 3.95
C LEU A 520 12.70 1.41 3.05
N TRP A 521 13.85 1.90 3.50
CA TRP A 521 14.75 2.74 2.70
C TRP A 521 15.20 2.06 1.39
N LYS A 522 15.30 0.72 1.35
CA LYS A 522 15.72 -0.07 0.19
C LYS A 522 14.86 0.17 -1.06
N ILE A 523 13.59 0.53 -0.90
CA ILE A 523 12.68 0.72 -2.05
C ILE A 523 13.04 1.94 -2.91
N ARG A 524 13.84 2.89 -2.37
CA ARG A 524 14.29 4.11 -3.08
C ARG A 524 15.80 4.27 -3.16
N ALA A 525 16.53 3.42 -2.47
CA ALA A 525 17.97 3.55 -2.33
C ALA A 525 18.67 3.34 -3.67
N PRO A 526 19.61 4.21 -4.08
CA PRO A 526 20.31 4.01 -5.33
C PRO A 526 21.22 2.79 -5.25
N LEU A 527 21.15 1.91 -6.26
CA LEU A 527 22.03 0.75 -6.38
C LEU A 527 23.04 0.96 -7.51
N THR A 528 24.28 0.55 -7.27
CA THR A 528 25.33 0.56 -8.31
C THR A 528 25.76 -0.84 -8.72
N GLU A 529 25.66 -1.81 -7.81
CA GLU A 529 26.10 -3.19 -8.04
C GLU A 529 25.17 -4.17 -7.31
N VAL A 530 24.90 -5.31 -7.94
CA VAL A 530 24.14 -6.44 -7.37
C VAL A 530 24.87 -7.73 -7.72
N GLU A 531 25.20 -8.56 -6.72
CA GLU A 531 25.89 -9.86 -6.91
C GLU A 531 27.17 -9.80 -7.79
N GLY A 532 27.87 -8.66 -7.74
CA GLY A 532 29.07 -8.40 -8.54
C GLY A 532 28.79 -8.03 -10.00
N PHE A 533 27.58 -7.56 -10.32
CA PHE A 533 27.21 -6.98 -11.61
C PHE A 533 26.86 -5.51 -11.46
N GLU A 534 27.43 -4.67 -12.31
CA GLU A 534 27.12 -3.24 -12.34
C GLU A 534 25.70 -3.01 -12.86
N ILE A 535 24.90 -2.20 -12.17
CA ILE A 535 23.51 -1.88 -12.55
C ILE A 535 23.23 -0.37 -12.62
N ILE A 536 24.28 0.44 -12.77
CA ILE A 536 24.18 1.91 -12.81
C ILE A 536 23.12 2.43 -13.80
N PRO A 537 22.99 1.90 -15.04
CA PRO A 537 21.95 2.36 -15.97
C PRO A 537 20.52 2.21 -15.44
N PHE A 538 20.27 1.21 -14.59
CA PHE A 538 18.98 1.00 -13.94
C PHE A 538 18.68 2.10 -12.91
N ASN A 539 19.68 2.42 -12.09
CA ASN A 539 19.54 3.45 -11.09
C ASN A 539 19.32 4.83 -11.74
N GLU A 540 20.01 5.14 -12.83
CA GLU A 540 19.84 6.42 -13.54
C GLU A 540 18.41 6.58 -14.08
N ILE A 541 17.88 5.58 -14.79
CA ILE A 541 16.54 5.66 -15.41
C ILE A 541 15.42 5.70 -14.36
N VAL A 542 15.54 4.94 -13.27
CA VAL A 542 14.56 4.92 -12.19
C VAL A 542 14.56 6.25 -11.43
N GLN A 543 15.73 6.78 -11.07
CA GLN A 543 15.83 8.04 -10.33
C GLN A 543 15.38 9.25 -11.15
N GLU A 544 15.59 9.22 -12.48
CA GLU A 544 15.03 10.23 -13.39
C GLU A 544 13.51 10.13 -13.46
N SER A 545 12.98 8.92 -13.62
CA SER A 545 11.53 8.68 -13.71
C SER A 545 10.79 9.08 -12.43
N ILE A 546 11.34 8.73 -11.25
CA ILE A 546 10.78 9.13 -9.95
C ILE A 546 10.66 10.65 -9.84
N LYS A 547 11.66 11.42 -10.31
CA LYS A 547 11.61 12.89 -10.27
C LYS A 547 10.48 13.47 -11.12
N ILE A 548 10.06 12.75 -12.16
CA ILE A 548 9.05 13.20 -13.13
C ILE A 548 7.64 12.75 -12.70
N SER A 549 7.49 11.49 -12.30
CA SER A 549 6.17 10.87 -12.09
C SER A 549 5.72 10.78 -10.64
N ASP A 550 6.65 10.68 -9.70
CA ASP A 550 6.33 10.44 -8.30
C ASP A 550 6.24 11.75 -7.53
N GLY A 551 5.26 11.82 -6.62
CA GLY A 551 5.20 12.92 -5.67
C GLY A 551 6.44 12.92 -4.78
N ILE A 552 6.92 14.10 -4.41
CA ILE A 552 8.04 14.29 -3.47
C ILE A 552 7.82 13.54 -2.14
N LEU A 553 6.56 13.31 -1.77
CA LEU A 553 6.16 12.61 -0.57
C LEU A 553 5.42 11.32 -0.90
N GLU A 554 5.96 10.20 -0.44
CA GLU A 554 5.37 8.88 -0.61
C GLU A 554 4.47 8.49 0.56
N GLU A 555 3.34 7.84 0.31
CA GLU A 555 2.46 7.36 1.37
C GLU A 555 2.68 5.88 1.69
N LYS A 556 3.06 5.55 2.92
CA LYS A 556 3.19 4.16 3.38
C LYS A 556 2.49 3.96 4.74
N PRO A 557 1.90 2.79 5.00
CA PRO A 557 1.39 2.43 6.33
C PRO A 557 2.56 2.11 7.25
N LEU A 558 3.13 3.11 7.94
CA LEU A 558 4.39 2.93 8.67
C LEU A 558 4.32 1.98 9.86
N TRP A 559 3.12 1.57 10.26
CA TRP A 559 2.97 0.51 11.25
C TRP A 559 3.50 -0.85 10.75
N GLU A 560 3.61 -1.04 9.43
CA GLU A 560 4.17 -2.22 8.75
C GLU A 560 5.69 -2.14 8.55
N TYR A 561 6.33 -1.04 8.93
CA TYR A 561 7.74 -0.79 8.62
C TYR A 561 8.48 -0.27 9.87
N PRO A 562 9.21 -1.14 10.57
CA PRO A 562 10.01 -0.76 11.72
C PRO A 562 10.95 0.42 11.41
N SER A 563 10.99 1.35 12.35
CA SER A 563 11.77 2.58 12.24
C SER A 563 12.18 3.09 13.62
N LYS A 564 13.37 3.67 13.69
CA LYS A 564 13.86 4.41 14.85
C LYS A 564 13.70 5.92 14.60
N SER A 565 13.23 6.65 15.62
CA SER A 565 13.23 8.11 15.59
C SER A 565 14.62 8.69 15.83
N LEU A 566 15.03 9.63 14.98
CA LEU A 566 16.32 10.33 15.10
C LEU A 566 16.16 11.73 15.71
N SER A 567 14.97 12.31 15.66
CA SER A 567 14.65 13.61 16.25
C SER A 567 13.42 13.54 17.16
N ASN A 568 13.21 14.61 17.92
CA ASN A 568 11.90 14.94 18.49
C ASN A 568 10.86 15.17 17.37
N ILE A 569 9.59 15.19 17.75
CA ILE A 569 8.48 15.57 16.86
C ILE A 569 8.40 17.10 16.82
N TYR A 570 8.32 17.66 15.61
CA TYR A 570 8.20 19.10 15.38
C TYR A 570 6.88 19.46 14.68
N ASP A 571 6.43 20.69 14.94
CA ASP A 571 5.24 21.26 14.31
C ASP A 571 5.67 22.02 13.06
N LEU A 572 5.26 21.51 11.89
CA LEU A 572 5.61 22.09 10.61
C LEU A 572 4.65 23.21 10.22
N PHE A 573 3.34 22.99 10.36
CA PHE A 573 2.32 24.03 10.19
C PHE A 573 1.18 23.78 11.16
N THR A 574 0.60 24.85 11.71
CA THR A 574 -0.62 24.77 12.53
C THR A 574 -1.67 25.70 11.92
N LEU A 575 -2.83 25.13 11.59
CA LEU A 575 -3.98 25.86 11.07
C LEU A 575 -5.06 25.92 12.14
N ASN A 576 -5.31 27.10 12.68
CA ASN A 576 -6.44 27.36 13.56
C ASN A 576 -7.65 27.79 12.74
N PHE A 577 -8.67 26.94 12.69
CA PHE A 577 -9.81 27.13 11.82
C PHE A 577 -10.74 28.27 12.26
N GLU A 578 -10.73 28.66 13.54
CA GLU A 578 -11.53 29.79 14.03
C GLU A 578 -10.99 31.14 13.54
N ASN A 579 -9.68 31.21 13.24
CA ASN A 579 -9.01 32.45 12.81
C ASN A 579 -8.73 32.53 11.30
N ILE A 580 -9.01 31.46 10.56
CA ILE A 580 -8.63 31.32 9.15
C ILE A 580 -9.30 32.35 8.21
N ALA A 581 -10.43 32.93 8.64
CA ALA A 581 -11.09 34.02 7.92
C ALA A 581 -10.19 35.25 7.70
N ASN A 582 -9.26 35.48 8.64
CA ASN A 582 -8.37 36.65 8.65
C ASN A 582 -7.05 36.39 7.90
N GLU A 583 -6.79 35.17 7.46
CA GLU A 583 -5.57 34.85 6.72
C GLU A 583 -5.70 35.35 5.27
N SER A 584 -4.79 36.25 4.89
CA SER A 584 -4.77 36.89 3.57
C SER A 584 -4.15 35.99 2.48
N ASN A 585 -3.28 35.05 2.86
CA ASN A 585 -2.62 34.10 1.96
C ASN A 585 -2.59 32.70 2.59
N LEU A 586 -3.22 31.72 1.93
CA LEU A 586 -3.23 30.32 2.35
C LEU A 586 -1.96 29.55 1.93
N ILE A 587 -1.01 30.23 1.26
CA ILE A 587 0.31 29.68 1.02
C ILE A 587 1.16 29.95 2.27
N LEU A 588 1.29 28.93 3.12
CA LEU A 588 2.15 29.01 4.29
C LEU A 588 3.55 28.53 3.94
N LYS A 589 4.56 29.25 4.43
CA LYS A 589 5.95 28.87 4.28
C LYS A 589 6.56 28.74 5.66
N ASN A 590 7.31 27.67 5.89
CA ASN A 590 8.05 27.49 7.13
C ASN A 590 9.45 26.98 6.82
N ARG A 591 10.42 27.47 7.59
CA ARG A 591 11.79 26.97 7.62
C ARG A 591 12.04 26.44 9.02
N LEU A 592 12.18 25.14 9.14
CA LEU A 592 12.36 24.43 10.39
C LEU A 592 13.78 23.85 10.47
N SER A 593 14.42 23.98 11.63
CA SER A 593 15.68 23.30 11.96
C SER A 593 15.36 22.13 12.90
N VAL A 594 15.56 20.91 12.40
CA VAL A 594 15.30 19.67 13.14
C VAL A 594 16.61 19.23 13.80
N ASN A 595 16.63 19.17 15.13
CA ASN A 595 17.78 18.70 15.89
C ASN A 595 17.75 17.17 15.99
N ILE A 596 18.90 16.57 15.77
CA ILE A 596 19.10 15.13 15.94
C ILE A 596 19.36 14.84 17.42
N GLU A 597 18.61 13.90 17.97
CA GLU A 597 18.67 13.45 19.35
C GLU A 597 19.35 12.08 19.47
N ASN A 598 19.18 11.22 18.46
CA ASN A 598 19.73 9.87 18.44
C ASN A 598 20.67 9.71 17.24
N ASP A 599 21.78 8.99 17.44
CA ASP A 599 22.67 8.60 16.36
C ASP A 599 22.01 7.56 15.44
N GLY A 600 22.38 7.56 14.16
CA GLY A 600 21.83 6.62 13.19
C GLY A 600 22.06 7.06 11.75
N VAL A 601 21.39 6.40 10.81
CA VAL A 601 21.33 6.81 9.40
C VAL A 601 19.97 7.43 9.11
N CYS A 602 19.96 8.73 8.82
CA CYS A 602 18.75 9.42 8.40
C CYS A 602 18.37 8.98 6.98
N HIS A 603 17.32 8.16 6.89
CA HIS A 603 16.76 7.68 5.63
C HIS A 603 15.74 8.65 5.05
N GLY A 604 15.01 9.35 5.93
CA GLY A 604 13.97 10.28 5.50
C GLY A 604 13.32 11.04 6.64
N LEU A 605 12.34 11.84 6.25
CA LEU A 605 11.47 12.56 7.16
C LEU A 605 10.03 12.12 6.96
N VAL A 606 9.34 11.89 8.06
CA VAL A 606 7.96 11.45 8.07
C VAL A 606 7.07 12.61 8.50
N CYS A 607 5.98 12.80 7.78
CA CYS A 607 4.95 13.79 8.05
C CYS A 607 3.59 13.11 8.33
N TRP A 608 2.79 13.73 9.18
CA TRP A 608 1.41 13.33 9.48
C TRP A 608 0.61 14.50 10.07
N THR A 609 -0.68 14.30 10.33
CA THR A 609 -1.53 15.32 10.96
C THR A 609 -1.95 14.94 12.38
N ASP A 610 -1.94 15.94 13.26
CA ASP A 610 -2.55 15.93 14.57
C ASP A 610 -3.72 16.91 14.57
N TRP A 611 -4.88 16.50 15.07
CA TRP A 611 -6.09 17.29 15.12
C TRP A 611 -6.46 17.61 16.56
N CYS A 612 -6.66 18.89 16.85
CA CYS A 612 -7.23 19.37 18.09
C CYS A 612 -8.75 19.51 17.90
N LEU A 613 -9.50 18.58 18.50
CA LEU A 613 -10.97 18.56 18.43
C LEU A 613 -11.58 19.60 19.35
N ASP A 614 -11.05 19.67 20.57
CA ASP A 614 -11.44 20.59 21.63
C ASP A 614 -10.22 20.84 22.53
N THR A 615 -10.32 21.71 23.55
CA THR A 615 -9.17 22.14 24.37
C THR A 615 -8.27 21.00 24.89
N ASP A 616 -8.84 19.83 25.14
CA ASP A 616 -8.13 18.69 25.76
C ASP A 616 -8.19 17.41 24.93
N ILE A 617 -8.81 17.43 23.75
CA ILE A 617 -9.05 16.22 22.95
C ILE A 617 -8.27 16.32 21.64
N HIS A 618 -7.23 15.50 21.52
CA HIS A 618 -6.37 15.42 20.34
C HIS A 618 -6.43 14.04 19.71
N ILE A 619 -6.33 14.01 18.38
CA ILE A 619 -6.22 12.78 17.58
C ILE A 619 -4.97 12.90 16.72
N SER A 620 -4.13 11.87 16.69
CA SER A 620 -2.95 11.81 15.82
C SER A 620 -3.11 10.71 14.79
N PHE A 621 -2.73 10.99 13.55
CA PHE A 621 -2.69 10.03 12.44
C PHE A 621 -1.26 9.53 12.12
N GLY A 622 -0.29 9.77 12.99
CA GLY A 622 1.09 9.32 12.82
C GLY A 622 1.68 8.78 14.10
N ALA A 623 2.88 9.24 14.45
CA ALA A 623 3.59 8.73 15.62
C ALA A 623 2.88 9.13 16.92
N SER A 624 2.72 8.18 17.84
CA SER A 624 2.20 8.44 19.18
C SER A 624 3.21 8.00 20.23
N ASN A 625 3.57 8.90 21.15
CA ASN A 625 4.39 8.57 22.32
C ASN A 625 3.68 7.65 23.34
N LYS A 626 2.43 7.26 23.06
CA LYS A 626 1.67 6.30 23.85
C LYS A 626 1.63 5.00 23.05
N LYS A 627 2.05 3.88 23.65
CA LYS A 627 1.84 2.50 23.16
C LYS A 627 0.34 2.14 23.15
N THR A 628 -0.44 2.91 22.42
CA THR A 628 -1.88 2.75 22.23
C THR A 628 -2.14 1.69 21.17
N TYR A 629 -1.19 1.53 20.24
CA TYR A 629 -1.25 0.61 19.13
C TYR A 629 -0.06 -0.35 19.18
N ILE A 630 -0.13 -1.34 18.29
CA ILE A 630 0.89 -2.35 18.00
C ILE A 630 2.24 -1.73 17.60
N SER A 631 2.18 -0.58 16.93
CA SER A 631 3.32 0.20 16.47
C SER A 631 3.30 1.58 17.10
N ASP A 632 4.44 2.28 17.04
CA ASP A 632 4.51 3.71 17.36
C ASP A 632 3.71 4.55 16.36
N TRP A 633 3.43 4.00 15.16
CA TRP A 633 2.62 4.64 14.12
C TRP A 633 1.15 4.25 14.19
N TYR A 634 0.27 5.21 13.92
CA TYR A 634 -1.17 4.97 13.79
C TYR A 634 -1.47 4.00 12.62
N PRO A 635 -2.10 2.83 12.88
CA PRO A 635 -2.17 1.76 11.90
C PRO A 635 -3.19 1.97 10.78
N TYR A 636 -4.18 2.83 11.02
CA TYR A 636 -5.25 3.09 10.07
C TYR A 636 -5.05 4.40 9.30
N ALA A 637 -3.80 4.84 9.14
CA ALA A 637 -3.42 5.88 8.19
C ALA A 637 -2.11 5.54 7.50
N ARG A 638 -1.93 6.09 6.30
CA ARG A 638 -0.64 6.10 5.60
C ARG A 638 0.03 7.44 5.87
N GLN A 639 1.25 7.41 6.38
CA GLN A 639 2.05 8.60 6.65
C GLN A 639 2.86 8.96 5.41
N ARG A 640 3.22 10.24 5.27
CA ARG A 640 4.00 10.74 4.13
C ARG A 640 5.49 10.71 4.45
N ILE A 641 6.28 10.16 3.57
CA ILE A 641 7.73 10.02 3.71
C ILE A 641 8.40 10.85 2.63
N TYR A 642 9.33 11.70 3.02
CA TYR A 642 10.36 12.22 2.14
C TYR A 642 11.62 11.37 2.31
N PHE A 643 11.98 10.56 1.31
CA PHE A 643 13.28 9.89 1.32
C PHE A 643 14.38 10.88 0.93
N LEU A 644 15.50 10.86 1.66
CA LEU A 644 16.66 11.65 1.28
C LEU A 644 17.31 11.05 0.03
N ASN A 645 17.66 11.89 -0.95
CA ASN A 645 18.43 11.47 -2.14
C ASN A 645 19.78 10.80 -1.80
N LYS A 646 20.34 11.13 -0.64
CA LYS A 646 21.53 10.50 -0.07
C LYS A 646 21.31 10.32 1.42
N TYR A 647 21.37 9.09 1.89
CA TYR A 647 21.25 8.80 3.31
C TYR A 647 22.48 9.28 4.07
N ARG A 648 22.25 9.80 5.27
CA ARG A 648 23.27 10.51 6.03
C ARG A 648 23.40 9.90 7.41
N LYS A 649 24.62 9.55 7.79
CA LYS A 649 24.92 9.28 9.18
C LYS A 649 24.80 10.58 9.98
N VAL A 650 24.05 10.54 11.05
CA VAL A 650 23.81 11.68 11.95
C VAL A 650 24.20 11.32 13.38
N LEU A 651 24.56 12.34 14.14
CA LEU A 651 24.92 12.26 15.56
C LEU A 651 24.06 13.22 16.38
N PRO A 652 23.87 12.96 17.69
CA PRO A 652 23.18 13.88 18.58
C PRO A 652 23.81 15.29 18.52
N GLY A 653 22.97 16.30 18.30
CA GLY A 653 23.37 17.69 18.11
C GLY A 653 23.51 18.13 16.65
N ASP A 654 23.50 17.21 15.69
CA ASP A 654 23.39 17.56 14.26
C ASP A 654 22.05 18.24 13.97
N VAL A 655 22.00 19.04 12.90
CA VAL A 655 20.81 19.80 12.49
C VAL A 655 20.49 19.55 11.03
N ILE A 656 19.23 19.23 10.74
CA ILE A 656 18.69 19.11 9.39
C ILE A 656 17.69 20.26 9.16
N ASN A 657 17.90 21.09 8.13
CA ASN A 657 16.94 22.15 7.80
C ASN A 657 15.91 21.67 6.77
N CYS A 658 14.68 22.10 7.01
CA CYS A 658 13.48 21.78 6.25
C CYS A 658 12.84 23.08 5.77
N ASP A 659 12.79 23.31 4.46
CA ASP A 659 11.97 24.34 3.85
C ASP A 659 10.67 23.71 3.37
N ALA A 660 9.54 24.13 3.94
CA ALA A 660 8.23 23.61 3.60
C ALA A 660 7.29 24.71 3.10
N ILE A 661 6.41 24.34 2.18
CA ILE A 661 5.33 25.16 1.67
C ILE A 661 4.04 24.35 1.72
N LEU A 662 3.04 24.85 2.46
CA LEU A 662 1.67 24.36 2.37
C LEU A 662 0.93 25.22 1.35
N CYS A 663 0.54 24.62 0.23
CA CYS A 663 -0.17 25.28 -0.84
C CYS A 663 -1.67 25.42 -0.52
N LYS A 664 -2.34 26.35 -1.20
CA LYS A 664 -3.78 26.58 -1.04
C LYS A 664 -4.61 25.31 -1.26
N ASN A 665 -4.20 24.48 -2.20
CA ASN A 665 -4.86 23.22 -2.53
C ASN A 665 -4.51 22.07 -1.57
N GLY A 666 -3.96 22.37 -0.38
CA GLY A 666 -3.56 21.37 0.62
C GLY A 666 -2.29 20.57 0.28
N ASN A 667 -1.67 20.81 -0.89
CA ASN A 667 -0.42 20.16 -1.23
C ASN A 667 0.71 20.65 -0.33
N LEU A 668 1.52 19.71 0.13
CA LEU A 668 2.70 19.96 0.95
C LEU A 668 3.93 19.76 0.07
N LEU A 669 4.66 20.83 -0.16
CA LEU A 669 5.98 20.79 -0.80
C LEU A 669 7.03 20.90 0.29
N ILE A 670 8.01 20.00 0.29
CA ILE A 670 9.12 20.07 1.23
C ILE A 670 10.42 19.89 0.45
N SER A 671 11.40 20.73 0.80
CA SER A 671 12.79 20.60 0.38
C SER A 671 13.67 20.64 1.61
N PHE A 672 14.77 19.90 1.57
CA PHE A 672 15.70 19.82 2.68
C PHE A 672 17.08 20.28 2.21
N CYS A 673 17.58 21.33 2.83
CA CYS A 673 18.86 21.94 2.52
C CYS A 673 19.79 21.80 3.72
N ASN A 674 21.06 21.47 3.48
CA ASN A 674 22.05 21.45 4.54
C ASN A 674 22.56 22.87 4.82
N THR A 675 23.09 23.12 6.03
CA THR A 675 23.93 24.30 6.32
C THR A 675 25.28 24.25 5.60
N TYR A 676 25.67 23.09 5.04
CA TYR A 676 26.97 22.87 4.39
C TYR A 676 26.93 22.73 2.86
N ASP A 677 25.74 22.69 2.26
CA ASP A 677 25.58 22.66 0.80
C ASP A 677 25.02 24.03 0.37
N HIS A 678 25.92 25.00 0.21
CA HIS A 678 25.66 26.35 -0.29
C HIS A 678 26.19 26.54 -1.70
#